data_AF-A0A976Q224-F1
#
_entry.id   AF-A0A976Q224-F1
#
_cell.length_a   1.000
_cell.length_b   1.000
_cell.length_c   1.000
_cell.angle_alpha   90.00
_cell.angle_beta   90.00
_cell.angle_gamma   90.00
#
_symmetry.space_group_name_H-M   'P 1'
#
loop_
_entity.id
_entity.type
_entity.pdbx_description
1 polymer ?
#
loop_
_entity_poly.entity_id
_entity_poly.type
_entity_poly.pdbx_seq_one_letter_code
_entity_poly.pdbx_strand_id
1 'polypeptide(L)'
;MFTEGRTPWMAAVVGTTWLLPDFAHAYVGPGAGIAVVSTLGWLLLSIVVAAGALLSWPARRAWRWWTRVALDHAPAVRRAVVVGLDGLDPGLVERFMDAGKLPNMRRLADRGTFSRLATTYPAMSPVAWSTFATGVHPSKHGIFDFLSRDPNGYGPALSSAHVGEAPRHLQLGRFRIPLGKPEVRLLRKGKPFWERLAQSRVPCSILRVPITFPPTPFDGTLLSAMCVPDLQGSQGTFAYYSSRSDDPHAGADADAEDKAYSFVRVELVDGQVRTRIDGPANPLTGTGERLHAALSIRVDAARRAATLSLGDETFELAEGAYSEWISVSFSMGLGLRLRGICRFRLLEAGEHVRIYMSPLHIDPSRPVLPIAHPLVFSVFLAKRLGQFGTLGLAEDTWALNERVLDEDAFLEQAWDFHRERESMFREMVKRTPEGLVTCVFDGTDRIQHMFMRYLDDDHPAARNAPAPGRFASVIEDTYIEMDRMLGRLFEQVDLDDPKNLVLVLSDHGFATFRRGVNLNAWLAANGYLVVREGGDPSKAWLGDVDWSKTRAYAFGLGGIYVNIRGREPQGIVEPGEEAHGLADELAAALAGLRDEAAGGVAIRQCHVAHRIYDGPYADEAPDVIVGYATGWRVSWAGARGVVAGELFNDNDKAWSGDHCIDPELVPGVLIANHKLGSRDPIPSIADIAPTVLDLFGVRAPKNMDGRSLVPS
;
A
#
# COMPACT_ATOMS: atom_id res chain seq x y z
N MET A 1 -5.91 -9.35 -89.16
CA MET A 1 -6.00 -10.12 -90.42
C MET A 1 -7.19 -11.04 -90.26
N PHE A 2 -8.29 -10.66 -90.90
CA PHE A 2 -9.55 -11.40 -90.97
C PHE A 2 -9.41 -12.63 -91.85
N THR A 3 -10.24 -13.66 -91.58
CA THR A 3 -11.24 -14.33 -92.44
C THR A 3 -11.35 -15.80 -91.98
N GLU A 4 -12.44 -16.21 -91.31
CA GLU A 4 -13.72 -16.67 -91.89
C GLU A 4 -13.57 -17.91 -92.80
N GLY A 5 -14.35 -18.99 -92.69
CA GLY A 5 -15.51 -19.29 -91.86
C GLY A 5 -16.14 -20.64 -92.26
N ARG A 6 -17.17 -21.07 -91.52
CA ARG A 6 -18.37 -21.81 -91.98
C ARG A 6 -19.31 -22.11 -90.79
N THR A 7 -20.40 -21.35 -90.75
CA THR A 7 -21.83 -21.69 -90.47
C THR A 7 -22.26 -23.19 -90.38
N PRO A 8 -23.50 -23.54 -89.95
CA PRO A 8 -24.47 -22.87 -89.04
C PRO A 8 -25.40 -23.83 -88.18
N TRP A 9 -26.27 -23.21 -87.36
CA TRP A 9 -27.51 -23.71 -86.69
C TRP A 9 -27.47 -24.94 -85.74
N MET A 10 -27.69 -24.68 -84.44
CA MET A 10 -28.65 -25.43 -83.61
C MET A 10 -29.14 -24.52 -82.47
N ALA A 11 -30.45 -24.31 -82.41
CA ALA A 11 -31.13 -23.51 -81.40
C ALA A 11 -31.65 -24.39 -80.26
N ALA A 12 -31.58 -23.82 -79.05
CA ALA A 12 -32.32 -24.13 -77.82
C ALA A 12 -32.08 -25.51 -77.15
N VAL A 13 -31.49 -25.50 -75.96
CA VAL A 13 -32.22 -25.55 -74.68
C VAL A 13 -31.25 -25.21 -73.54
N VAL A 14 -31.70 -24.28 -72.69
CA VAL A 14 -31.22 -23.94 -71.37
C VAL A 14 -31.31 -25.16 -70.44
N GLY A 15 -30.22 -25.53 -69.77
CA GLY A 15 -30.32 -26.52 -68.70
C GLY A 15 -28.99 -27.05 -68.18
N THR A 16 -28.63 -26.61 -66.97
CA THR A 16 -27.90 -27.40 -65.96
C THR A 16 -26.48 -27.85 -66.26
N THR A 17 -25.53 -26.97 -65.95
CA THR A 17 -24.25 -27.32 -65.29
C THR A 17 -23.85 -26.16 -64.37
N TRP A 18 -24.74 -25.83 -63.44
CA TRP A 18 -24.51 -24.96 -62.29
C TRP A 18 -25.20 -25.58 -61.08
N LEU A 19 -24.78 -26.80 -60.72
CA LEU A 19 -25.09 -27.42 -59.43
C LEU A 19 -23.91 -28.31 -59.07
N LEU A 20 -23.46 -28.18 -57.82
CA LEU A 20 -22.30 -28.80 -57.18
C LEU A 20 -20.98 -28.01 -57.29
N PRO A 21 -20.76 -26.99 -56.45
CA PRO A 21 -19.49 -26.95 -55.75
C PRO A 21 -19.33 -28.29 -55.02
N ASP A 22 -18.18 -28.95 -55.16
CA ASP A 22 -17.75 -29.97 -54.22
C ASP A 22 -17.95 -29.38 -52.82
N PHE A 23 -18.88 -29.95 -52.06
CA PHE A 23 -18.96 -29.66 -50.63
C PHE A 23 -17.69 -30.24 -50.02
N ALA A 24 -16.65 -29.40 -49.96
CA ALA A 24 -15.72 -29.48 -48.86
C ALA A 24 -16.59 -29.33 -47.61
N HIS A 25 -16.97 -30.46 -47.01
CA HIS A 25 -17.53 -30.51 -45.68
C HIS A 25 -16.46 -30.04 -44.72
N ALA A 26 -16.24 -28.72 -44.65
CA ALA A 26 -15.62 -28.10 -43.51
C ALA A 26 -16.55 -28.41 -42.34
N TYR A 27 -16.18 -29.41 -41.55
CA TYR A 27 -16.84 -29.71 -40.29
C TYR A 27 -16.68 -28.47 -39.40
N VAL A 28 -17.70 -27.62 -39.41
CA VAL A 28 -17.86 -26.55 -38.44
C VAL A 28 -18.42 -27.23 -37.20
N GLY A 29 -17.53 -27.72 -36.34
CA GLY A 29 -17.92 -28.39 -35.10
C GLY A 29 -18.84 -27.52 -34.25
N PRO A 30 -19.62 -28.11 -33.32
CA PRO A 30 -20.61 -27.39 -32.51
C PRO A 30 -20.05 -26.15 -31.79
N GLY A 31 -18.74 -26.09 -31.55
CA GLY A 31 -18.04 -24.94 -30.97
C GLY A 31 -18.10 -23.66 -31.83
N ALA A 32 -18.14 -23.75 -33.16
CA ALA A 32 -18.20 -22.56 -34.02
C ALA A 32 -19.60 -21.94 -34.10
N GLY A 33 -20.65 -22.76 -34.05
CA GLY A 33 -22.04 -22.26 -33.88
C GLY A 33 -22.24 -21.59 -32.51
N ILE A 34 -21.71 -22.20 -31.43
CA ILE A 34 -21.74 -21.61 -30.09
C ILE A 34 -20.91 -20.31 -30.02
N ALA A 35 -19.75 -20.25 -30.68
CA ALA A 35 -18.94 -19.04 -30.77
C ALA A 35 -19.67 -17.92 -31.52
N VAL A 36 -20.33 -18.20 -32.65
CA VAL A 36 -21.11 -17.20 -33.39
C VAL A 36 -22.32 -16.72 -32.58
N VAL A 37 -23.07 -17.64 -31.95
CA VAL A 37 -24.24 -17.28 -31.12
C VAL A 37 -23.83 -16.49 -29.88
N SER A 38 -22.74 -16.86 -29.21
CA SER A 38 -22.22 -16.13 -28.05
C SER A 38 -21.67 -14.76 -28.43
N THR A 39 -20.94 -14.64 -29.53
CA THR A 39 -20.40 -13.37 -30.00
C THR A 39 -21.51 -12.42 -30.48
N LEU A 40 -22.48 -12.94 -31.24
CA LEU A 40 -23.65 -12.18 -31.69
C LEU A 40 -24.54 -11.79 -30.50
N GLY A 41 -24.70 -12.69 -29.53
CA GLY A 41 -25.42 -12.42 -28.28
C GLY A 41 -24.78 -11.30 -27.47
N TRP A 42 -23.44 -11.32 -27.32
CA TRP A 42 -22.70 -10.23 -26.68
C TRP A 42 -22.78 -8.92 -27.45
N LEU A 43 -22.76 -8.97 -28.78
CA LEU A 43 -22.94 -7.78 -29.63
C LEU A 43 -24.34 -7.18 -29.43
N LEU A 44 -25.39 -8.00 -29.49
CA LEU A 44 -26.77 -7.57 -29.28
C LEU A 44 -26.97 -7.02 -27.88
N LEU A 45 -26.45 -7.70 -26.85
CA LEU A 45 -26.48 -7.20 -25.48
C LEU A 45 -25.75 -5.85 -25.37
N SER A 46 -24.59 -5.71 -26.02
CA SER A 46 -23.83 -4.46 -26.03
C SER A 46 -24.62 -3.33 -26.69
N ILE A 47 -25.31 -3.60 -27.80
CA ILE A 47 -26.20 -2.65 -28.48
C ILE A 47 -27.36 -2.26 -27.57
N VAL A 48 -28.01 -3.23 -26.90
CA VAL A 48 -29.11 -2.96 -25.97
C VAL A 48 -28.64 -2.13 -24.77
N VAL A 49 -27.49 -2.46 -24.19
CA VAL A 49 -26.87 -1.68 -23.10
C VAL A 49 -26.50 -0.28 -23.56
N ALA A 50 -25.94 -0.14 -24.77
CA ALA A 50 -25.59 1.16 -25.35
C ALA A 50 -26.86 2.01 -25.61
N ALA A 51 -27.89 1.41 -26.21
CA ALA A 51 -29.18 2.06 -26.44
C ALA A 51 -29.85 2.45 -25.12
N GLY A 52 -29.87 1.56 -24.12
CA GLY A 52 -30.38 1.85 -22.78
C GLY A 52 -29.59 2.97 -22.09
N ALA A 53 -28.27 3.01 -22.26
CA ALA A 53 -27.42 4.09 -21.76
C ALA A 53 -27.73 5.43 -22.45
N LEU A 54 -27.93 5.43 -23.77
CA LEU A 54 -28.31 6.62 -24.55
C LEU A 54 -29.71 7.11 -24.17
N LEU A 55 -30.70 6.22 -24.10
CA LEU A 55 -32.08 6.55 -23.74
C LEU A 55 -32.21 7.03 -22.29
N SER A 56 -31.42 6.47 -21.37
CA SER A 56 -31.37 6.94 -19.98
C SER A 56 -30.50 8.17 -19.78
N TRP A 57 -29.72 8.60 -20.78
CA TRP A 57 -28.79 9.73 -20.63
C TRP A 57 -29.47 11.05 -20.25
N PRO A 58 -30.61 11.47 -20.85
CA PRO A 58 -31.29 12.71 -20.45
C PRO A 58 -31.79 12.65 -19.00
N ALA A 59 -32.39 11.53 -18.60
CA ALA A 59 -32.87 11.31 -17.24
C ALA A 59 -31.72 11.29 -16.23
N ARG A 60 -30.63 10.58 -16.54
CA ARG A 60 -29.41 10.57 -15.72
C ARG A 60 -28.78 11.95 -15.65
N ARG A 61 -28.77 12.72 -16.74
CA ARG A 61 -28.25 14.09 -16.76
C ARG A 61 -29.11 15.03 -15.91
N ALA A 62 -30.44 14.93 -16.00
CA ALA A 62 -31.38 15.71 -15.18
C ALA A 62 -31.23 15.35 -13.69
N TRP A 63 -31.20 14.05 -13.36
CA TRP A 63 -30.91 13.56 -12.01
C TRP A 63 -29.56 14.08 -11.51
N ARG A 64 -28.52 14.00 -12.34
CA ARG A 64 -27.17 14.47 -11.98
C ARG A 64 -27.12 15.98 -11.74
N TRP A 65 -27.90 16.76 -12.50
CA TRP A 65 -28.01 18.20 -12.31
C TRP A 65 -28.77 18.53 -11.02
N TRP A 66 -29.83 17.80 -10.71
CA TRP A 66 -30.63 18.04 -9.50
C TRP A 66 -29.94 17.58 -8.20
N THR A 67 -29.12 16.52 -8.28
CA THR A 67 -28.38 15.96 -7.13
C THR A 67 -26.98 16.54 -6.92
N ARG A 68 -26.53 17.48 -7.77
CA ARG A 68 -25.20 18.08 -7.61
C ARG A 68 -25.15 18.91 -6.33
N VAL A 69 -24.02 18.88 -5.64
CA VAL A 69 -23.69 19.90 -4.65
C VAL A 69 -23.38 21.18 -5.43
N ALA A 70 -24.08 22.27 -5.09
CA ALA A 70 -23.83 23.57 -5.71
C ALA A 70 -22.48 24.12 -5.24
N LEU A 71 -21.81 24.86 -6.11
CA LEU A 71 -20.64 25.63 -5.71
C LEU A 71 -21.10 26.80 -4.83
N ASP A 72 -20.42 27.01 -3.71
CA ASP A 72 -20.67 28.12 -2.79
C ASP A 72 -20.11 29.45 -3.34
N HIS A 73 -19.06 29.39 -4.14
CA HIS A 73 -18.47 30.53 -4.84
C HIS A 73 -17.79 30.11 -6.16
N ALA A 74 -17.34 31.10 -6.93
CA ALA A 74 -16.61 30.82 -8.16
C ALA A 74 -15.30 30.06 -7.85
N PRO A 75 -14.98 28.99 -8.61
CA PRO A 75 -13.76 28.22 -8.39
C PRO A 75 -12.52 29.05 -8.71
N ALA A 76 -11.60 29.10 -7.76
CA ALA A 76 -10.28 29.70 -7.95
C ALA A 76 -9.47 28.88 -8.95
N VAL A 77 -9.57 27.55 -8.90
CA VAL A 77 -8.86 26.61 -9.79
C VAL A 77 -9.83 25.76 -10.61
N ARG A 78 -9.40 25.32 -11.79
CA ARG A 78 -10.11 24.33 -12.61
C ARG A 78 -9.42 22.97 -12.60
N ARG A 79 -8.14 22.93 -12.28
CA ARG A 79 -7.33 21.72 -12.24
C ARG A 79 -6.43 21.74 -11.00
N ALA A 80 -6.36 20.63 -10.31
CA ALA A 80 -5.47 20.42 -9.17
C ALA A 80 -4.72 19.10 -9.36
N VAL A 81 -3.40 19.14 -9.20
CA VAL A 81 -2.55 17.96 -9.14
C VAL A 81 -1.87 17.93 -7.78
N VAL A 82 -2.23 16.94 -6.97
CA VAL A 82 -1.64 16.71 -5.65
C VAL A 82 -0.66 15.55 -5.75
N VAL A 83 0.60 15.83 -5.47
CA VAL A 83 1.70 14.87 -5.41
C VAL A 83 2.06 14.67 -3.94
N GLY A 84 1.69 13.52 -3.39
CA GLY A 84 2.17 13.07 -2.09
C GLY A 84 3.53 12.40 -2.25
N LEU A 85 4.52 12.87 -1.50
CA LEU A 85 5.83 12.25 -1.37
C LEU A 85 5.95 11.76 0.08
N ASP A 86 5.59 10.51 0.32
CA ASP A 86 5.51 9.91 1.66
C ASP A 86 6.86 10.05 2.40
N GLY A 87 6.83 10.50 3.65
CA GLY A 87 8.04 10.66 4.46
C GLY A 87 9.09 11.68 3.99
N LEU A 88 8.79 12.60 3.08
CA LEU A 88 9.75 13.64 2.68
C LEU A 88 10.09 14.58 3.86
N ASP A 89 11.37 14.75 4.17
CA ASP A 89 11.83 15.60 5.27
C ASP A 89 12.02 17.08 4.82
N PRO A 90 11.36 18.05 5.49
CA PRO A 90 11.50 19.46 5.14
C PRO A 90 12.90 20.03 5.35
N GLY A 91 13.69 19.52 6.32
CA GLY A 91 15.07 19.96 6.51
C GLY A 91 15.99 19.56 5.34
N LEU A 92 15.83 18.33 4.84
CA LEU A 92 16.52 17.87 3.63
C LEU A 92 16.07 18.62 2.39
N VAL A 93 14.78 18.91 2.24
CA VAL A 93 14.27 19.72 1.12
C VAL A 93 14.88 21.11 1.11
N GLU A 94 14.88 21.82 2.24
CA GLU A 94 15.52 23.14 2.38
C GLU A 94 17.01 23.07 1.99
N ARG A 95 17.75 22.14 2.61
CA ARG A 95 19.18 21.96 2.37
C ARG A 95 19.49 21.71 0.89
N PHE A 96 18.73 20.87 0.22
CA PHE A 96 18.98 20.49 -1.17
C PHE A 96 18.47 21.54 -2.17
N MET A 97 17.42 22.31 -1.85
CA MET A 97 17.05 23.50 -2.62
C MET A 97 18.15 24.56 -2.56
N ASP A 98 18.68 24.85 -1.37
CA ASP A 98 19.76 25.82 -1.17
C ASP A 98 21.06 25.40 -1.86
N ALA A 99 21.33 24.09 -1.92
CA ALA A 99 22.44 23.52 -2.68
C ALA A 99 22.22 23.49 -4.21
N GLY A 100 21.06 23.96 -4.71
CA GLY A 100 20.73 23.97 -6.14
C GLY A 100 20.40 22.59 -6.73
N LYS A 101 20.16 21.59 -5.89
CA LYS A 101 19.89 20.20 -6.31
C LYS A 101 18.41 19.93 -6.59
N LEU A 102 17.50 20.74 -6.05
CA LEU A 102 16.05 20.63 -6.24
C LEU A 102 15.45 21.86 -6.97
N PRO A 103 15.84 22.12 -8.24
CA PRO A 103 15.42 23.31 -8.96
C PRO A 103 13.90 23.39 -9.24
N ASN A 104 13.21 22.26 -9.40
CA ASN A 104 11.78 22.24 -9.69
C ASN A 104 10.93 22.49 -8.43
N MET A 105 11.31 21.91 -7.28
CA MET A 105 10.72 22.22 -5.98
C MET A 105 10.97 23.69 -5.63
N ARG A 106 12.19 24.19 -5.84
CA ARG A 106 12.54 25.61 -5.66
C ARG A 106 11.66 26.51 -6.53
N ARG A 107 11.51 26.18 -7.82
CA ARG A 107 10.65 26.92 -8.75
C ARG A 107 9.19 26.95 -8.28
N LEU A 108 8.68 25.84 -7.74
CA LEU A 108 7.31 25.76 -7.22
C LEU A 108 7.14 26.61 -5.96
N ALA A 109 8.09 26.50 -5.02
CA ALA A 109 8.15 27.25 -3.78
C ALA A 109 8.19 28.77 -4.02
N ASP A 110 9.08 29.25 -4.89
CA ASP A 110 9.24 30.67 -5.20
C ASP A 110 7.98 31.30 -5.80
N ARG A 111 7.12 30.50 -6.45
CA ARG A 111 5.88 30.97 -7.07
C ARG A 111 4.74 31.13 -6.06
N GLY A 112 4.70 30.28 -5.04
CA GLY A 112 3.59 30.22 -4.10
C GLY A 112 4.05 30.07 -2.68
N THR A 113 4.05 28.83 -2.19
CA THR A 113 4.25 28.51 -0.78
C THR A 113 5.28 27.41 -0.64
N PHE A 114 6.16 27.56 0.35
CA PHE A 114 6.92 26.48 0.96
C PHE A 114 6.73 26.59 2.47
N SER A 115 6.35 25.49 3.12
CA SER A 115 6.15 25.42 4.56
C SER A 115 6.41 24.02 5.07
N ARG A 116 6.79 23.91 6.34
CA ARG A 116 6.61 22.68 7.11
C ARG A 116 5.12 22.40 7.26
N LEU A 117 4.74 21.13 7.40
CA LEU A 117 3.36 20.68 7.56
C LEU A 117 3.27 19.84 8.84
N ALA A 118 2.49 20.28 9.81
CA ALA A 118 2.28 19.53 11.04
C ALA A 118 1.56 18.21 10.73
N THR A 119 2.18 17.11 11.16
CA THR A 119 1.65 15.75 11.02
C THR A 119 0.62 15.45 12.13
N THR A 120 0.12 14.23 12.16
CA THR A 120 -0.83 13.76 13.17
C THR A 120 -0.12 13.31 14.44
N TYR A 121 -0.90 13.14 15.50
CA TYR A 121 -0.50 12.36 16.66
C TYR A 121 -1.16 11.00 16.51
N PRO A 122 -0.43 9.87 16.55
CA PRO A 122 1.00 9.75 16.27
C PRO A 122 1.37 10.10 14.82
N ALA A 123 2.67 10.35 14.56
CA ALA A 123 3.23 10.67 13.26
C ALA A 123 3.41 9.41 12.40
N MET A 124 2.30 8.85 11.94
CA MET A 124 2.28 7.62 11.15
C MET A 124 1.52 7.80 9.85
N SER A 125 2.05 7.27 8.75
CA SER A 125 1.44 7.36 7.42
C SER A 125 -0.04 6.94 7.36
N PRO A 126 -0.50 5.81 7.93
CA PRO A 126 -1.92 5.45 7.91
C PRO A 126 -2.81 6.49 8.60
N VAL A 127 -2.30 7.15 9.63
CA VAL A 127 -3.00 8.18 10.42
C VAL A 127 -3.02 9.50 9.65
N ALA A 128 -1.86 9.96 9.21
CA ALA A 128 -1.68 11.22 8.52
C ALA A 128 -2.41 11.23 7.17
N TRP A 129 -2.28 10.18 6.34
CA TRP A 129 -3.00 10.11 5.06
C TRP A 129 -4.53 9.97 5.24
N SER A 130 -4.99 9.38 6.34
CA SER A 130 -6.42 9.39 6.69
C SER A 130 -6.91 10.79 7.04
N THR A 131 -6.10 11.56 7.79
CA THR A 131 -6.36 12.97 8.10
C THR A 131 -6.33 13.84 6.84
N PHE A 132 -5.32 13.71 5.98
CA PHE A 132 -5.24 14.36 4.67
C PHE A 132 -6.51 14.14 3.84
N ALA A 133 -6.94 12.88 3.76
CA ALA A 133 -8.07 12.51 2.93
C ALA A 133 -9.38 13.09 3.48
N THR A 134 -9.59 13.08 4.80
CA THR A 134 -10.88 13.40 5.43
C THR A 134 -10.99 14.82 5.98
N GLY A 135 -9.86 15.52 6.17
CA GLY A 135 -9.80 16.83 6.82
C GLY A 135 -10.15 16.79 8.32
N VAL A 136 -10.16 15.61 8.95
CA VAL A 136 -10.45 15.45 10.38
C VAL A 136 -9.31 14.73 11.10
N HIS A 137 -9.21 14.95 12.40
CA HIS A 137 -8.22 14.31 13.27
C HIS A 137 -8.48 12.81 13.51
N PRO A 138 -7.50 12.07 14.05
CA PRO A 138 -7.58 10.63 14.28
C PRO A 138 -8.80 10.16 15.06
N SER A 139 -9.19 10.92 16.08
CA SER A 139 -10.39 10.67 16.89
C SER A 139 -11.71 10.72 16.12
N LYS A 140 -11.73 11.22 14.88
CA LYS A 140 -12.93 11.27 14.02
C LYS A 140 -12.88 10.31 12.85
N HIS A 141 -11.70 9.88 12.40
CA HIS A 141 -11.58 8.85 11.35
C HIS A 141 -11.25 7.45 11.89
N GLY A 142 -10.88 7.32 13.17
CA GLY A 142 -10.68 6.05 13.87
C GLY A 142 -9.45 5.25 13.44
N ILE A 143 -8.41 5.92 12.92
CA ILE A 143 -7.13 5.28 12.56
C ILE A 143 -6.04 5.89 13.44
N PHE A 144 -5.37 5.09 14.24
CA PHE A 144 -4.33 5.54 15.18
C PHE A 144 -2.98 4.86 14.98
N ASP A 145 -2.92 3.81 14.16
CA ASP A 145 -1.76 2.95 13.92
C ASP A 145 -2.06 2.06 12.69
N PHE A 146 -1.11 1.25 12.22
CA PHE A 146 -1.31 0.14 11.29
C PHE A 146 -2.13 -1.00 11.91
N LEU A 147 -2.00 -1.20 13.23
CA LEU A 147 -2.72 -2.21 13.98
C LEU A 147 -3.72 -1.57 14.96
N SER A 148 -4.88 -2.17 15.14
CA SER A 148 -5.85 -1.80 16.18
C SER A 148 -6.00 -2.93 17.19
N ARG A 149 -6.58 -2.61 18.36
CA ARG A 149 -7.12 -3.63 19.27
C ARG A 149 -8.22 -4.42 18.57
N ASP A 150 -8.25 -5.72 18.81
CA ASP A 150 -9.49 -6.50 18.62
C ASP A 150 -10.37 -6.31 19.87
N PRO A 151 -11.57 -5.70 19.76
CA PRO A 151 -12.47 -5.56 20.91
C PRO A 151 -12.90 -6.88 21.56
N ASN A 152 -12.75 -8.00 20.85
CA ASN A 152 -13.10 -9.34 21.37
C ASN A 152 -11.91 -10.06 22.01
N GLY A 153 -10.71 -9.47 21.96
CA GLY A 153 -9.48 -10.08 22.44
C GLY A 153 -8.43 -9.03 22.82
N TYR A 154 -7.18 -9.45 22.93
CA TYR A 154 -6.03 -8.55 23.07
C TYR A 154 -5.09 -8.64 21.86
N GLY A 155 -5.45 -9.44 20.87
CA GLY A 155 -4.67 -9.63 19.65
C GLY A 155 -4.76 -8.41 18.71
N PRO A 156 -3.80 -8.30 17.78
CA PRO A 156 -3.83 -7.25 16.78
C PRO A 156 -4.88 -7.51 15.69
N ALA A 157 -5.51 -6.45 15.21
CA ALA A 157 -6.25 -6.43 13.96
C ALA A 157 -5.65 -5.37 13.04
N LEU A 158 -5.82 -5.50 11.72
CA LEU A 158 -5.49 -4.40 10.81
C LEU A 158 -6.45 -3.23 11.06
N SER A 159 -5.91 -2.02 11.27
CA SER A 159 -6.71 -0.84 11.59
C SER A 159 -7.52 -0.31 10.40
N SER A 160 -7.08 -0.65 9.19
CA SER A 160 -7.52 0.00 7.95
C SER A 160 -8.61 -0.76 7.20
N ALA A 161 -8.53 -2.08 7.18
CA ALA A 161 -9.42 -2.93 6.40
C ALA A 161 -9.66 -4.26 7.08
N HIS A 162 -10.89 -4.76 6.96
CA HIS A 162 -11.26 -6.12 7.32
C HIS A 162 -11.56 -6.92 6.05
N VAL A 163 -10.93 -8.10 5.92
CA VAL A 163 -11.19 -9.07 4.84
C VAL A 163 -11.67 -10.36 5.50
N GLY A 164 -12.96 -10.67 5.33
CA GLY A 164 -13.61 -11.85 5.89
C GLY A 164 -14.04 -12.85 4.80
N GLU A 165 -14.40 -14.06 5.22
CA GLU A 165 -14.95 -15.07 4.32
C GLU A 165 -16.33 -14.68 3.77
N ALA A 166 -16.78 -15.39 2.74
CA ALA A 166 -18.16 -15.26 2.28
C ALA A 166 -19.12 -15.76 3.39
N PRO A 167 -20.20 -15.03 3.72
CA PRO A 167 -21.04 -15.37 4.87
C PRO A 167 -21.92 -16.60 4.67
N ARG A 168 -22.07 -17.08 3.42
CA ARG A 168 -22.93 -18.22 3.08
C ARG A 168 -22.17 -19.18 2.18
N HIS A 169 -22.35 -20.46 2.44
CA HIS A 169 -21.78 -21.52 1.62
C HIS A 169 -22.83 -22.60 1.35
N LEU A 170 -22.72 -23.22 0.19
CA LEU A 170 -23.39 -24.47 -0.13
C LEU A 170 -22.40 -25.62 0.06
N GLN A 171 -22.73 -26.56 0.94
CA GLN A 171 -21.95 -27.78 1.07
C GLN A 171 -22.40 -28.79 0.01
N LEU A 172 -21.49 -29.21 -0.87
CA LEU A 172 -21.71 -30.24 -1.88
C LEU A 172 -20.57 -31.28 -1.82
N GLY A 173 -20.81 -32.37 -1.09
CA GLY A 173 -19.76 -33.36 -0.80
C GLY A 173 -18.61 -32.73 -0.02
N ARG A 174 -17.38 -32.84 -0.53
CA ARG A 174 -16.19 -32.18 0.03
C ARG A 174 -16.07 -30.69 -0.31
N PHE A 175 -16.91 -30.17 -1.22
CA PHE A 175 -16.82 -28.80 -1.68
C PHE A 175 -17.70 -27.87 -0.84
N ARG A 176 -17.12 -26.77 -0.34
CA ARG A 176 -17.78 -25.65 0.33
C ARG A 176 -17.86 -24.48 -0.65
N ILE A 177 -18.93 -24.41 -1.44
CA ILE A 177 -19.07 -23.41 -2.51
C ILE A 177 -19.57 -22.08 -1.91
N PRO A 178 -18.82 -20.98 -1.99
CA PRO A 178 -19.27 -19.68 -1.47
C PRO A 178 -20.47 -19.15 -2.28
N LEU A 179 -21.54 -18.77 -1.57
CA LEU A 179 -22.76 -18.16 -2.11
C LEU A 179 -22.75 -16.64 -1.88
N GLY A 180 -21.68 -15.98 -2.30
CA GLY A 180 -21.49 -14.54 -2.10
C GLY A 180 -20.05 -14.10 -2.34
N LYS A 181 -19.83 -12.79 -2.27
CA LYS A 181 -18.47 -12.23 -2.26
C LYS A 181 -17.90 -12.26 -0.84
N PRO A 182 -16.57 -12.35 -0.68
CA PRO A 182 -15.91 -12.08 0.60
C PRO A 182 -16.35 -10.72 1.18
N GLU A 183 -16.48 -10.62 2.50
CA GLU A 183 -16.67 -9.33 3.15
C GLU A 183 -15.35 -8.56 3.07
N VAL A 184 -15.37 -7.38 2.46
CA VAL A 184 -14.22 -6.47 2.43
C VAL A 184 -14.71 -5.11 2.89
N ARG A 185 -14.22 -4.64 4.04
CA ARG A 185 -14.72 -3.44 4.70
C ARG A 185 -13.59 -2.47 5.01
N LEU A 186 -13.75 -1.22 4.59
CA LEU A 186 -12.88 -0.11 5.00
C LEU A 186 -13.24 0.29 6.43
N LEU A 187 -12.24 0.32 7.32
CA LEU A 187 -12.44 0.65 8.72
C LEU A 187 -12.30 2.15 9.00
N ARG A 188 -11.48 2.86 8.21
CA ARG A 188 -11.37 4.32 8.24
C ARG A 188 -12.74 4.98 8.06
N LYS A 189 -13.09 5.84 9.02
CA LYS A 189 -14.32 6.63 9.05
C LYS A 189 -14.12 7.99 8.38
N GLY A 190 -15.22 8.69 8.16
CA GLY A 190 -15.21 9.97 7.47
C GLY A 190 -15.20 9.83 5.95
N LYS A 191 -15.70 10.88 5.28
CA LYS A 191 -15.74 10.94 3.82
C LYS A 191 -14.52 11.70 3.33
N PRO A 192 -13.76 11.15 2.37
CA PRO A 192 -12.64 11.87 1.82
C PRO A 192 -13.09 13.05 0.97
N PHE A 193 -12.30 14.12 0.89
CA PHE A 193 -12.68 15.37 0.23
C PHE A 193 -12.96 15.20 -1.27
N TRP A 194 -12.29 14.26 -1.94
CA TRP A 194 -12.54 13.96 -3.36
C TRP A 194 -13.94 13.40 -3.63
N GLU A 195 -14.60 12.77 -2.66
CA GLU A 195 -16.01 12.39 -2.79
C GLU A 195 -16.92 13.61 -2.85
N ARG A 196 -16.59 14.68 -2.11
CA ARG A 196 -17.33 15.94 -2.12
C ARG A 196 -17.12 16.72 -3.42
N LEU A 197 -15.90 16.72 -3.92
CA LEU A 197 -15.58 17.25 -5.24
C LEU A 197 -16.36 16.52 -6.34
N ALA A 198 -16.38 15.19 -6.31
CA ALA A 198 -17.13 14.38 -7.26
C ALA A 198 -18.65 14.65 -7.19
N GLN A 199 -19.21 14.85 -5.99
CA GLN A 199 -20.62 15.28 -5.80
C GLN A 199 -20.90 16.66 -6.43
N SER A 200 -19.89 17.53 -6.48
CA SER A 200 -19.93 18.85 -7.13
C SER A 200 -19.57 18.80 -8.62
N ARG A 201 -19.43 17.59 -9.20
CA ARG A 201 -19.09 17.34 -10.61
C ARG A 201 -17.68 17.74 -11.01
N VAL A 202 -16.77 17.83 -10.04
CA VAL A 202 -15.33 17.95 -10.30
C VAL A 202 -14.79 16.53 -10.58
N PRO A 203 -14.21 16.25 -11.76
CA PRO A 203 -13.60 14.95 -12.05
C PRO A 203 -12.48 14.65 -11.06
N CYS A 204 -12.38 13.41 -10.59
CA CYS A 204 -11.38 13.00 -9.60
C CYS A 204 -10.70 11.69 -10.02
N SER A 205 -9.37 11.70 -10.02
CA SER A 205 -8.51 10.52 -10.20
C SER A 205 -7.55 10.37 -9.03
N ILE A 206 -7.77 9.33 -8.23
CA ILE A 206 -7.05 9.06 -6.99
C ILE A 206 -6.17 7.84 -7.20
N LEU A 207 -4.86 8.00 -7.03
CA LEU A 207 -3.88 6.96 -7.32
C LEU A 207 -3.03 6.70 -6.08
N ARG A 208 -3.11 5.49 -5.57
CA ARG A 208 -2.21 4.99 -4.54
C ARG A 208 -2.18 5.86 -3.26
N VAL A 209 -3.27 6.57 -2.94
CA VAL A 209 -3.39 7.26 -1.64
C VAL A 209 -3.55 6.21 -0.54
N PRO A 210 -2.75 6.24 0.55
CA PRO A 210 -2.87 5.27 1.63
C PRO A 210 -4.26 5.23 2.28
N ILE A 211 -4.61 4.08 2.86
CA ILE A 211 -5.90 3.83 3.55
C ILE A 211 -7.12 4.06 2.63
N THR A 212 -7.01 3.54 1.41
CA THR A 212 -8.09 3.54 0.40
C THR A 212 -8.50 2.14 -0.02
N PHE A 213 -8.08 1.09 0.70
CA PHE A 213 -8.52 -0.29 0.48
C PHE A 213 -9.52 -0.74 1.56
N PRO A 214 -10.65 -1.36 1.18
CA PRO A 214 -11.23 -1.33 -0.16
C PRO A 214 -11.62 0.11 -0.57
N PRO A 215 -11.68 0.40 -1.88
CA PRO A 215 -12.03 1.72 -2.38
C PRO A 215 -13.49 2.04 -2.09
N THR A 216 -13.77 3.23 -1.56
CA THR A 216 -15.15 3.72 -1.45
C THR A 216 -15.70 4.09 -2.84
N PRO A 217 -16.95 3.74 -3.17
CA PRO A 217 -17.55 4.12 -4.45
C PRO A 217 -17.83 5.63 -4.54
N PHE A 218 -17.41 6.26 -5.64
CA PHE A 218 -17.74 7.66 -5.98
C PHE A 218 -17.75 7.92 -7.50
N ASP A 219 -18.13 9.12 -7.93
CA ASP A 219 -18.16 9.53 -9.35
C ASP A 219 -16.74 9.94 -9.83
N GLY A 220 -15.82 8.96 -9.86
CA GLY A 220 -14.43 9.14 -10.28
C GLY A 220 -13.65 7.81 -10.34
N THR A 221 -12.33 7.89 -10.43
CA THR A 221 -11.43 6.71 -10.49
C THR A 221 -10.51 6.65 -9.28
N LEU A 222 -10.31 5.46 -8.70
CA LEU A 222 -9.43 5.21 -7.57
C LEU A 222 -8.66 3.90 -7.76
N LEU A 223 -7.35 3.93 -7.59
CA LEU A 223 -6.52 2.73 -7.39
C LEU A 223 -6.01 2.75 -5.94
N SER A 224 -6.32 1.73 -5.17
CA SER A 224 -5.97 1.65 -3.74
C SER A 224 -4.47 1.46 -3.52
N ALA A 225 -3.95 1.86 -2.35
CA ALA A 225 -2.58 1.58 -1.91
C ALA A 225 -2.53 0.87 -0.57
N MET A 226 -1.85 1.44 0.43
CA MET A 226 -1.54 0.84 1.72
C MET A 226 -2.71 0.01 2.27
N CYS A 227 -2.37 -1.19 2.73
CA CYS A 227 -3.27 -2.23 3.22
C CYS A 227 -4.07 -3.03 2.17
N VAL A 228 -3.86 -2.82 0.85
CA VAL A 228 -4.17 -3.87 -0.13
C VAL A 228 -3.30 -5.09 0.22
N PRO A 229 -3.88 -6.27 0.54
CA PRO A 229 -3.10 -7.45 0.88
C PRO A 229 -2.50 -8.11 -0.36
N ASP A 230 -1.57 -9.03 -0.15
CA ASP A 230 -1.18 -9.97 -1.19
C ASP A 230 -2.31 -11.01 -1.44
N LEU A 231 -2.15 -11.86 -2.44
CA LEU A 231 -3.12 -12.89 -2.78
C LEU A 231 -3.29 -13.93 -1.66
N GLN A 232 -2.31 -14.05 -0.76
CA GLN A 232 -2.34 -14.95 0.40
C GLN A 232 -3.08 -14.33 1.60
N GLY A 233 -3.41 -13.03 1.55
CA GLY A 233 -4.04 -12.28 2.64
C GLY A 233 -3.06 -11.61 3.59
N SER A 234 -1.75 -11.72 3.33
CA SER A 234 -0.70 -11.10 4.14
C SER A 234 -0.46 -9.64 3.75
N GLN A 235 0.38 -8.93 4.50
CA GLN A 235 0.87 -7.59 4.18
C GLN A 235 2.24 -7.61 3.48
N GLY A 236 2.53 -8.64 2.68
CA GLY A 236 3.73 -8.71 1.84
C GLY A 236 4.70 -9.84 2.19
N THR A 237 4.22 -11.07 2.31
CA THR A 237 5.08 -12.24 2.54
C THR A 237 5.75 -12.69 1.26
N PHE A 238 7.07 -12.56 1.18
CA PHE A 238 7.87 -13.06 0.04
C PHE A 238 8.24 -14.54 0.19
N ALA A 239 8.71 -15.18 -0.89
CA ALA A 239 9.24 -16.54 -0.83
C ALA A 239 10.72 -16.58 -1.21
N TYR A 240 11.48 -17.41 -0.50
CA TYR A 240 12.91 -17.59 -0.70
C TYR A 240 13.26 -19.07 -0.84
N TYR A 241 13.79 -19.43 -2.00
CA TYR A 241 14.15 -20.79 -2.36
C TYR A 241 15.67 -20.94 -2.31
N SER A 242 16.18 -21.95 -1.60
CA SER A 242 17.62 -22.17 -1.46
C SER A 242 17.99 -23.65 -1.43
N SER A 243 18.99 -24.04 -2.24
CA SER A 243 19.58 -25.39 -2.19
C SER A 243 20.78 -25.53 -1.24
N ARG A 244 21.21 -24.45 -0.60
CA ARG A 244 22.36 -24.42 0.30
C ARG A 244 22.05 -25.06 1.65
N SER A 245 22.65 -26.20 1.99
CA SER A 245 22.40 -26.86 3.30
C SER A 245 22.73 -25.97 4.51
N ASP A 246 23.68 -25.03 4.37
CA ASP A 246 24.15 -24.08 5.39
C ASP A 246 23.37 -22.75 5.43
N ASP A 247 22.27 -22.62 4.68
CA ASP A 247 21.49 -21.37 4.64
C ASP A 247 20.92 -21.01 6.03
N PRO A 248 21.24 -19.83 6.59
CA PRO A 248 20.80 -19.45 7.93
C PRO A 248 19.27 -19.36 8.06
N HIS A 249 18.54 -19.22 6.95
CA HIS A 249 17.08 -19.11 6.96
C HIS A 249 16.37 -20.46 7.11
N ALA A 250 17.10 -21.59 6.96
CA ALA A 250 16.52 -22.93 6.93
C ALA A 250 16.13 -23.51 8.30
N GLY A 251 16.71 -23.00 9.37
CA GLY A 251 16.43 -23.43 10.75
C GLY A 251 15.39 -22.57 11.47
N ALA A 252 14.92 -21.50 10.84
CA ALA A 252 13.84 -20.72 11.40
C ALA A 252 12.54 -21.51 11.17
N ASP A 253 11.76 -21.80 12.20
CA ASP A 253 10.55 -22.63 12.12
C ASP A 253 9.60 -22.15 11.01
N ALA A 254 9.08 -23.08 10.20
CA ALA A 254 8.10 -22.79 9.14
C ALA A 254 6.72 -22.42 9.71
N ASP A 255 6.44 -22.81 10.96
CA ASP A 255 5.18 -22.61 11.68
C ASP A 255 5.24 -21.44 12.69
N ALA A 256 6.35 -20.71 12.76
CA ALA A 256 6.37 -19.48 13.54
C ALA A 256 5.47 -18.47 12.84
N GLU A 257 4.35 -18.08 13.48
CA GLU A 257 3.42 -17.00 13.08
C GLU A 257 4.11 -15.61 12.94
N ASP A 258 5.44 -15.58 12.93
CA ASP A 258 6.34 -14.46 13.17
C ASP A 258 7.19 -14.06 11.94
N LYS A 259 7.01 -14.68 10.76
CA LYS A 259 7.84 -14.36 9.58
C LYS A 259 7.14 -13.56 8.50
N ALA A 260 7.82 -12.51 8.06
CA ALA A 260 7.50 -11.77 6.84
C ALA A 260 7.88 -12.52 5.53
N TYR A 261 8.25 -13.80 5.61
CA TYR A 261 8.69 -14.60 4.45
C TYR A 261 8.44 -16.10 4.61
N SER A 262 8.37 -16.80 3.48
CA SER A 262 8.33 -18.26 3.37
C SER A 262 9.68 -18.79 2.88
N PHE A 263 10.33 -19.64 3.66
CA PHE A 263 11.56 -20.33 3.25
C PHE A 263 11.25 -21.70 2.65
N VAL A 264 11.79 -21.99 1.48
CA VAL A 264 11.63 -23.28 0.80
C VAL A 264 13.00 -23.89 0.52
N ARG A 265 13.34 -24.93 1.28
CA ARG A 265 14.49 -25.78 0.96
C ARG A 265 14.22 -26.49 -0.37
N VAL A 266 15.15 -26.39 -1.31
CA VAL A 266 15.06 -27.08 -2.60
C VAL A 266 16.28 -27.97 -2.84
N GLU A 267 16.09 -29.04 -3.61
CA GLU A 267 17.17 -29.93 -4.02
C GLU A 267 17.51 -29.67 -5.49
N LEU A 268 18.80 -29.45 -5.76
CA LEU A 268 19.34 -29.32 -7.12
C LEU A 268 19.89 -30.67 -7.56
N VAL A 269 19.17 -31.35 -8.47
CA VAL A 269 19.53 -32.67 -8.99
C VAL A 269 19.69 -32.57 -10.50
N ASP A 270 20.87 -32.93 -11.03
CA ASP A 270 21.21 -32.84 -12.45
C ASP A 270 20.94 -31.45 -13.06
N GLY A 271 21.23 -30.39 -12.30
CA GLY A 271 20.98 -29.01 -12.71
C GLY A 271 19.49 -28.62 -12.73
N GLN A 272 18.60 -29.44 -12.17
CA GLN A 272 17.16 -29.19 -12.12
C GLN A 272 16.64 -29.15 -10.68
N VAL A 273 15.72 -28.21 -10.42
CA VAL A 273 14.89 -28.17 -9.21
C VAL A 273 13.44 -28.38 -9.62
N ARG A 274 12.71 -29.18 -8.84
CA ARG A 274 11.25 -29.27 -8.90
C ARG A 274 10.68 -28.88 -7.55
N THR A 275 9.83 -27.87 -7.52
CA THR A 275 9.24 -27.33 -6.30
C THR A 275 7.84 -26.79 -6.60
N ARG A 276 7.28 -26.03 -5.66
CA ARG A 276 5.97 -25.39 -5.78
C ARG A 276 6.00 -23.96 -5.25
N ILE A 277 5.00 -23.21 -5.69
CA ILE A 277 4.64 -21.91 -5.13
C ILE A 277 3.38 -22.10 -4.30
N ASP A 278 3.42 -21.62 -3.06
CA ASP A 278 2.28 -21.64 -2.18
C ASP A 278 1.36 -20.45 -2.48
N GLY A 279 0.09 -20.76 -2.72
CA GLY A 279 -0.98 -19.79 -2.93
C GLY A 279 -1.83 -19.64 -1.66
N PRO A 280 -2.97 -18.93 -1.76
CA PRO A 280 -3.91 -18.80 -0.63
C PRO A 280 -4.58 -20.13 -0.27
N ALA A 281 -5.24 -20.14 0.88
CA ALA A 281 -6.17 -21.20 1.27
C ALA A 281 -7.24 -21.43 0.19
N ASN A 282 -7.60 -22.70 -0.05
CA ASN A 282 -8.63 -23.05 -1.02
C ASN A 282 -10.02 -22.72 -0.47
N PRO A 283 -10.73 -21.74 -1.05
CA PRO A 283 -12.05 -21.34 -0.54
C PRO A 283 -13.12 -22.43 -0.77
N LEU A 284 -12.83 -23.45 -1.59
CA LEU A 284 -13.78 -24.49 -1.97
C LEU A 284 -13.72 -25.76 -1.11
N THR A 285 -12.75 -25.94 -0.21
CA THR A 285 -12.63 -27.19 0.57
C THR A 285 -12.94 -27.02 2.06
N GLY A 286 -12.84 -25.79 2.59
CA GLY A 286 -13.09 -25.50 4.00
C GLY A 286 -12.10 -26.16 4.98
N THR A 287 -11.06 -26.84 4.47
CA THR A 287 -10.02 -27.54 5.24
C THR A 287 -8.83 -26.65 5.59
N GLY A 288 -8.78 -25.42 5.07
CA GLY A 288 -7.59 -24.56 5.16
C GLY A 288 -6.43 -24.98 4.25
N GLU A 289 -6.58 -26.05 3.46
CA GLU A 289 -5.54 -26.51 2.53
C GLU A 289 -5.18 -25.41 1.53
N ARG A 290 -3.89 -25.13 1.38
CA ARG A 290 -3.38 -24.09 0.48
C ARG A 290 -3.38 -24.57 -0.97
N LEU A 291 -3.64 -23.65 -1.88
CA LEU A 291 -3.46 -23.89 -3.30
C LEU A 291 -1.97 -23.91 -3.63
N HIS A 292 -1.57 -24.69 -4.64
CA HIS A 292 -0.18 -24.74 -5.10
C HIS A 292 -0.08 -24.60 -6.62
N ALA A 293 1.01 -24.00 -7.09
CA ALA A 293 1.41 -23.99 -8.49
C ALA A 293 2.78 -24.69 -8.63
N ALA A 294 2.92 -25.56 -9.63
CA ALA A 294 4.19 -26.25 -9.88
C ALA A 294 5.23 -25.27 -10.44
N LEU A 295 6.47 -25.36 -9.94
CA LEU A 295 7.62 -24.59 -10.39
C LEU A 295 8.77 -25.56 -10.71
N SER A 296 9.31 -25.48 -11.93
CA SER A 296 10.56 -26.15 -12.26
C SER A 296 11.63 -25.15 -12.66
N ILE A 297 12.84 -25.35 -12.18
CA ILE A 297 13.99 -24.48 -12.46
C ILE A 297 15.08 -25.35 -13.08
N ARG A 298 15.68 -24.91 -14.18
CA ARG A 298 16.86 -25.51 -14.78
C ARG A 298 18.01 -24.52 -14.73
N VAL A 299 19.08 -24.86 -14.04
CA VAL A 299 20.24 -23.99 -13.81
C VAL A 299 21.28 -24.22 -14.90
N ASP A 300 21.76 -23.14 -15.51
CA ASP A 300 22.93 -23.10 -16.38
C ASP A 300 24.07 -22.40 -15.63
N ALA A 301 24.86 -23.20 -14.91
CA ALA A 301 25.98 -22.71 -14.10
C ALA A 301 27.06 -22.02 -14.94
N ALA A 302 27.24 -22.40 -16.21
CA ALA A 302 28.24 -21.81 -17.09
C ALA A 302 27.85 -20.37 -17.49
N ARG A 303 26.55 -20.13 -17.70
CA ARG A 303 26.01 -18.80 -18.01
C ARG A 303 25.62 -17.97 -16.79
N ARG A 304 25.71 -18.54 -15.57
CA ARG A 304 25.11 -17.97 -14.35
C ARG A 304 23.65 -17.56 -14.59
N ALA A 305 22.87 -18.49 -15.11
CA ALA A 305 21.47 -18.26 -15.47
C ALA A 305 20.59 -19.44 -15.06
N ALA A 306 19.28 -19.22 -15.02
CA ALA A 306 18.30 -20.27 -14.80
C ALA A 306 17.06 -20.08 -15.68
N THR A 307 16.54 -21.18 -16.22
CA THR A 307 15.24 -21.23 -16.90
C THR A 307 14.18 -21.69 -15.92
N LEU A 308 13.16 -20.86 -15.68
CA LEU A 308 12.03 -21.16 -14.81
C LEU A 308 10.80 -21.48 -15.66
N SER A 309 10.05 -22.51 -15.27
CA SER A 309 8.76 -22.86 -15.89
C SER A 309 7.64 -22.92 -14.85
N LEU A 310 6.57 -22.17 -15.09
CA LEU A 310 5.33 -22.14 -14.31
C LEU A 310 4.13 -22.38 -15.23
N GLY A 311 3.55 -23.57 -15.16
CA GLY A 311 2.48 -23.96 -16.10
C GLY A 311 2.99 -23.95 -17.55
N ASP A 312 2.36 -23.15 -18.41
CA ASP A 312 2.74 -23.00 -19.82
C ASP A 312 3.75 -21.86 -20.05
N GLU A 313 4.05 -21.05 -19.03
CA GLU A 313 5.03 -19.96 -19.11
C GLU A 313 6.44 -20.50 -18.81
N THR A 314 7.42 -20.11 -19.63
CA THR A 314 8.84 -20.40 -19.40
C THR A 314 9.65 -19.15 -19.73
N PHE A 315 10.56 -18.78 -18.84
CA PHE A 315 11.41 -17.60 -18.97
C PHE A 315 12.80 -17.87 -18.41
N GLU A 316 13.79 -17.12 -18.89
CA GLU A 316 15.18 -17.21 -18.46
C GLU A 316 15.53 -16.00 -17.58
N LEU A 317 16.35 -16.24 -16.56
CA LEU A 317 16.88 -15.23 -15.67
C LEU A 317 18.39 -15.36 -15.57
N ALA A 318 19.10 -14.26 -15.79
CA ALA A 318 20.50 -14.13 -15.39
C ALA A 318 20.60 -13.89 -13.88
N GLU A 319 21.69 -14.32 -13.28
CA GLU A 319 21.98 -14.02 -11.87
C GLU A 319 22.06 -12.50 -11.67
N GLY A 320 21.42 -12.03 -10.60
CA GLY A 320 21.28 -10.60 -10.28
C GLY A 320 20.19 -9.88 -11.07
N ALA A 321 19.42 -10.55 -11.93
CA ALA A 321 18.32 -9.91 -12.67
C ALA A 321 16.95 -10.26 -12.06
N TYR A 322 16.04 -9.27 -12.06
CA TYR A 322 14.61 -9.53 -11.87
C TYR A 322 13.93 -9.99 -13.16
N SER A 323 12.89 -10.80 -13.04
CA SER A 323 11.93 -11.06 -14.12
C SER A 323 11.02 -9.85 -14.34
N GLU A 324 10.35 -9.83 -15.49
CA GLU A 324 9.07 -9.13 -15.65
C GLU A 324 8.00 -9.70 -14.70
N TRP A 325 6.81 -9.11 -14.65
CA TRP A 325 5.67 -9.72 -13.96
C TRP A 325 5.28 -11.05 -14.60
N ILE A 326 5.31 -12.12 -13.80
CA ILE A 326 4.97 -13.48 -14.20
C ILE A 326 3.59 -13.84 -13.65
N SER A 327 2.73 -14.43 -14.49
CA SER A 327 1.39 -14.81 -14.08
C SER A 327 1.38 -16.21 -13.46
N VAL A 328 0.87 -16.31 -12.23
CA VAL A 328 0.75 -17.60 -11.53
C VAL A 328 -0.71 -18.01 -11.45
N SER A 329 -1.03 -19.23 -11.88
CA SER A 329 -2.40 -19.75 -11.86
C SER A 329 -2.54 -20.98 -10.96
N PHE A 330 -3.45 -20.86 -9.99
CA PHE A 330 -3.76 -21.90 -9.03
C PHE A 330 -5.08 -22.58 -9.38
N SER A 331 -5.09 -23.91 -9.43
CA SER A 331 -6.32 -24.68 -9.69
C SER A 331 -7.10 -24.87 -8.39
N MET A 332 -8.35 -24.41 -8.34
CA MET A 332 -9.23 -24.59 -7.17
C MET A 332 -10.04 -25.90 -7.25
N GLY A 333 -9.96 -26.62 -8.37
CA GLY A 333 -10.89 -27.71 -8.73
C GLY A 333 -12.11 -27.20 -9.50
N LEU A 334 -12.92 -28.13 -10.03
CA LEU A 334 -14.13 -27.81 -10.82
C LEU A 334 -13.89 -26.89 -12.05
N GLY A 335 -12.66 -26.89 -12.58
CA GLY A 335 -12.27 -26.02 -13.70
C GLY A 335 -12.05 -24.54 -13.32
N LEU A 336 -12.20 -24.17 -12.04
CA LEU A 336 -11.98 -22.82 -11.55
C LEU A 336 -10.51 -22.58 -11.25
N ARG A 337 -10.02 -21.38 -11.57
CA ARG A 337 -8.63 -20.99 -11.36
C ARG A 337 -8.55 -19.62 -10.70
N LEU A 338 -7.64 -19.49 -9.75
CA LEU A 338 -7.21 -18.22 -9.16
C LEU A 338 -5.94 -17.74 -9.87
N ARG A 339 -5.76 -16.42 -10.01
CA ARG A 339 -4.56 -15.83 -10.62
C ARG A 339 -3.96 -14.75 -9.72
N GLY A 340 -2.64 -14.75 -9.66
CA GLY A 340 -1.82 -13.67 -9.12
C GLY A 340 -0.65 -13.39 -10.04
N ILE A 341 0.17 -12.42 -9.67
CA ILE A 341 1.42 -12.11 -10.36
C ILE A 341 2.55 -12.00 -9.34
N CYS A 342 3.78 -12.34 -9.74
CA CYS A 342 4.97 -12.13 -8.92
C CYS A 342 6.18 -11.84 -9.83
N ARG A 343 7.28 -11.39 -9.21
CA ARG A 343 8.59 -11.28 -9.86
C ARG A 343 9.58 -12.22 -9.17
N PHE A 344 10.52 -12.73 -9.94
CA PHE A 344 11.62 -13.57 -9.46
C PHE A 344 12.93 -12.82 -9.59
N ARG A 345 13.87 -13.04 -8.67
CA ARG A 345 15.27 -12.64 -8.80
C ARG A 345 16.15 -13.86 -8.57
N LEU A 346 17.05 -14.13 -9.50
CA LEU A 346 18.05 -15.18 -9.36
C LEU A 346 19.22 -14.64 -8.55
N LEU A 347 19.42 -15.14 -7.33
CA LEU A 347 20.45 -14.66 -6.41
C LEU A 347 21.76 -15.43 -6.54
N GLU A 348 21.68 -16.70 -6.94
CA GLU A 348 22.83 -17.57 -7.14
C GLU A 348 22.49 -18.64 -8.19
N ALA A 349 23.38 -18.84 -9.16
CA ALA A 349 23.27 -19.88 -10.18
C ALA A 349 24.64 -20.55 -10.41
N GLY A 350 24.89 -21.64 -9.71
CA GLY A 350 26.14 -22.39 -9.79
C GLY A 350 26.02 -23.79 -9.18
N GLU A 351 26.92 -24.12 -8.24
CA GLU A 351 26.81 -25.33 -7.42
C GLU A 351 25.52 -25.35 -6.59
N HIS A 352 25.08 -24.17 -6.14
CA HIS A 352 23.80 -23.96 -5.50
C HIS A 352 22.92 -23.04 -6.35
N VAL A 353 21.63 -23.05 -6.01
CA VAL A 353 20.64 -22.13 -6.56
C VAL A 353 19.92 -21.43 -5.43
N ARG A 354 19.80 -20.11 -5.56
CA ARG A 354 19.04 -19.26 -4.67
C ARG A 354 18.15 -18.33 -5.46
N ILE A 355 16.87 -18.29 -5.11
CA ILE A 355 15.86 -17.49 -5.82
C ILE A 355 15.00 -16.75 -4.82
N TYR A 356 14.89 -15.45 -5.01
CA TYR A 356 13.87 -14.62 -4.38
C TYR A 356 12.63 -14.58 -5.27
N MET A 357 11.45 -14.69 -4.68
CA MET A 357 10.17 -14.43 -5.31
C MET A 357 9.46 -13.34 -4.49
N SER A 358 9.04 -12.27 -5.16
CA SER A 358 8.24 -11.21 -4.53
C SER A 358 6.98 -11.78 -3.88
N PRO A 359 6.33 -11.04 -2.96
CA PRO A 359 4.98 -11.37 -2.54
C PRO A 359 4.06 -11.62 -3.75
N LEU A 360 3.03 -12.44 -3.54
CA LEU A 360 2.12 -12.82 -4.62
C LEU A 360 1.05 -11.74 -4.79
N HIS A 361 1.23 -10.83 -5.74
CA HIS A 361 0.30 -9.73 -5.99
C HIS A 361 -1.01 -10.23 -6.60
N ILE A 362 -2.09 -9.48 -6.38
CA ILE A 362 -3.38 -9.67 -7.04
C ILE A 362 -3.22 -9.29 -8.51
N ASP A 363 -3.69 -10.12 -9.44
CA ASP A 363 -3.63 -9.80 -10.87
C ASP A 363 -4.48 -8.55 -11.18
N PRO A 364 -3.88 -7.40 -11.58
CA PRO A 364 -4.63 -6.17 -11.81
C PRO A 364 -5.57 -6.24 -13.02
N SER A 365 -5.33 -7.19 -13.93
CA SER A 365 -6.16 -7.43 -15.12
C SER A 365 -7.37 -8.32 -14.82
N ARG A 366 -7.32 -9.09 -13.72
CA ARG A 366 -8.38 -9.99 -13.23
C ARG A 366 -8.45 -9.99 -11.70
N PRO A 367 -8.72 -8.82 -11.08
CA PRO A 367 -8.58 -8.68 -9.64
C PRO A 367 -9.63 -9.49 -8.89
N VAL A 368 -9.18 -10.28 -7.92
CA VAL A 368 -10.05 -11.13 -7.08
C VAL A 368 -10.62 -10.37 -5.88
N LEU A 369 -9.99 -9.25 -5.51
CA LEU A 369 -10.46 -8.30 -4.50
C LEU A 369 -10.67 -6.92 -5.14
N PRO A 370 -11.52 -6.05 -4.57
CA PRO A 370 -11.74 -4.71 -5.10
C PRO A 370 -10.53 -3.81 -4.81
N ILE A 371 -9.49 -3.86 -5.63
CA ILE A 371 -8.29 -3.02 -5.48
C ILE A 371 -8.44 -1.64 -6.16
N ALA A 372 -9.53 -1.43 -6.90
CA ALA A 372 -9.79 -0.20 -7.64
C ALA A 372 -11.29 0.09 -7.75
N HIS A 373 -11.64 1.37 -7.91
CA HIS A 373 -12.98 1.86 -8.20
C HIS A 373 -12.99 2.74 -9.46
N PRO A 374 -13.91 2.52 -10.41
CA PRO A 374 -14.66 1.27 -10.56
C PRO A 374 -13.69 0.09 -10.72
N LEU A 375 -14.14 -1.14 -10.48
CA LEU A 375 -13.30 -2.35 -10.54
C LEU A 375 -12.49 -2.45 -11.85
N VAL A 376 -13.08 -1.99 -12.96
CA VAL A 376 -12.43 -2.00 -14.29
C VAL A 376 -11.26 -1.03 -14.42
N PHE A 377 -11.02 -0.15 -13.45
CA PHE A 377 -9.95 0.85 -13.51
C PHE A 377 -8.55 0.21 -13.42
N SER A 378 -8.35 -0.79 -12.56
CA SER A 378 -7.09 -1.55 -12.54
C SER A 378 -6.86 -2.28 -13.86
N VAL A 379 -7.93 -2.84 -14.45
CA VAL A 379 -7.88 -3.54 -15.74
C VAL A 379 -7.54 -2.57 -16.88
N PHE A 380 -8.08 -1.35 -16.84
CA PHE A 380 -7.73 -0.30 -17.78
C PHE A 380 -6.24 0.05 -17.69
N LEU A 381 -5.72 0.29 -16.49
CA LEU A 381 -4.30 0.58 -16.28
C LEU A 381 -3.42 -0.59 -16.75
N ALA A 382 -3.79 -1.83 -16.40
CA ALA A 382 -3.02 -3.02 -16.77
C ALA A 382 -2.94 -3.22 -18.30
N LYS A 383 -4.06 -3.01 -19.00
CA LYS A 383 -4.09 -3.08 -20.47
C LYS A 383 -3.33 -1.94 -21.14
N ARG A 384 -3.23 -0.79 -20.48
CA ARG A 384 -2.63 0.43 -21.03
C ARG A 384 -1.12 0.48 -20.80
N LEU A 385 -0.67 0.02 -19.64
CA LEU A 385 0.70 0.22 -19.14
C LEU A 385 1.46 -1.09 -18.89
N GLY A 386 0.79 -2.25 -18.96
CA GLY A 386 1.36 -3.54 -18.56
C GLY A 386 0.91 -3.95 -17.14
N GLN A 387 1.28 -5.16 -16.73
CA GLN A 387 1.07 -5.59 -15.34
C GLN A 387 1.87 -4.72 -14.37
N PHE A 388 1.36 -4.59 -13.14
CA PHE A 388 1.95 -3.71 -12.13
C PHE A 388 1.68 -4.24 -10.72
N GLY A 389 2.51 -3.84 -9.76
CA GLY A 389 2.38 -4.23 -8.36
C GLY A 389 1.10 -3.71 -7.71
N THR A 390 0.25 -4.62 -7.20
CA THR A 390 -0.99 -4.22 -6.51
C THR A 390 -0.90 -4.14 -4.99
N LEU A 391 0.11 -4.76 -4.37
CA LEU A 391 0.32 -4.78 -2.93
C LEU A 391 0.41 -3.35 -2.40
N GLY A 392 -0.15 -3.12 -1.21
CA GLY A 392 -0.20 -1.79 -0.61
C GLY A 392 1.18 -1.23 -0.28
N LEU A 393 2.06 -2.09 0.26
CA LEU A 393 3.47 -1.82 0.52
C LEU A 393 4.27 -2.85 -0.28
N ALA A 394 4.78 -2.45 -1.45
CA ALA A 394 5.25 -3.40 -2.46
C ALA A 394 6.76 -3.63 -2.42
N GLU A 395 7.51 -2.63 -2.00
CA GLU A 395 8.95 -2.65 -1.78
C GLU A 395 9.26 -3.55 -0.58
N ASP A 396 10.04 -4.60 -0.81
CA ASP A 396 10.24 -5.67 0.15
C ASP A 396 11.35 -5.33 1.15
N THR A 397 10.99 -4.48 2.11
CA THR A 397 11.90 -4.05 3.17
C THR A 397 12.34 -5.21 4.06
N TRP A 398 11.52 -6.27 4.18
CA TRP A 398 11.86 -7.44 4.97
C TRP A 398 12.91 -8.30 4.29
N ALA A 399 12.86 -8.47 2.97
CA ALA A 399 13.89 -9.22 2.26
C ALA A 399 15.29 -8.60 2.42
N LEU A 400 15.40 -7.27 2.50
CA LEU A 400 16.66 -6.59 2.83
C LEU A 400 17.00 -6.68 4.34
N ASN A 401 16.03 -6.52 5.25
CA ASN A 401 16.27 -6.70 6.69
C ASN A 401 16.79 -8.10 7.04
N GLU A 402 16.28 -9.13 6.36
CA GLU A 402 16.69 -10.52 6.54
C GLU A 402 17.90 -10.90 5.65
N ARG A 403 18.45 -9.95 4.88
CA ARG A 403 19.63 -10.15 4.02
C ARG A 403 19.43 -11.22 2.93
N VAL A 404 18.20 -11.41 2.48
CA VAL A 404 17.85 -12.19 1.30
C VAL A 404 18.13 -11.37 0.03
N LEU A 405 17.77 -10.09 0.05
CA LEU A 405 18.15 -9.10 -0.95
C LEU A 405 19.28 -8.22 -0.42
N ASP A 406 20.16 -7.77 -1.32
CA ASP A 406 21.13 -6.72 -1.05
C ASP A 406 20.56 -5.32 -1.35
N GLU A 407 21.33 -4.28 -1.03
CA GLU A 407 20.93 -2.88 -1.23
C GLU A 407 20.63 -2.55 -2.70
N ASP A 408 21.41 -3.09 -3.64
CA ASP A 408 21.20 -2.85 -5.08
C ASP A 408 19.89 -3.48 -5.56
N ALA A 409 19.61 -4.72 -5.16
CA ALA A 409 18.38 -5.41 -5.51
C ALA A 409 17.15 -4.70 -4.94
N PHE A 410 17.22 -4.24 -3.68
CA PHE A 410 16.14 -3.46 -3.08
C PHE A 410 15.94 -2.13 -3.81
N LEU A 411 17.01 -1.40 -4.14
CA LEU A 411 16.91 -0.13 -4.88
C LEU A 411 16.34 -0.32 -6.28
N GLU A 412 16.78 -1.36 -7.00
CA GLU A 412 16.22 -1.73 -8.30
C GLU A 412 14.70 -1.95 -8.20
N GLN A 413 14.27 -2.71 -7.20
CA GLN A 413 12.85 -2.98 -6.93
C GLN A 413 12.08 -1.70 -6.58
N ALA A 414 12.60 -0.86 -5.68
CA ALA A 414 11.96 0.39 -5.29
C ALA A 414 11.79 1.35 -6.48
N TRP A 415 12.82 1.46 -7.34
CA TRP A 415 12.75 2.30 -8.54
C TRP A 415 11.83 1.72 -9.62
N ASP A 416 11.72 0.39 -9.74
CA ASP A 416 10.72 -0.24 -10.62
C ASP A 416 9.30 0.14 -10.21
N PHE A 417 8.95 -0.01 -8.93
CA PHE A 417 7.63 0.38 -8.43
C PHE A 417 7.37 1.88 -8.55
N HIS A 418 8.38 2.73 -8.34
CA HIS A 418 8.29 4.16 -8.59
C HIS A 418 7.95 4.44 -10.06
N ARG A 419 8.65 3.82 -11.01
CA ARG A 419 8.41 3.99 -12.46
C ARG A 419 7.02 3.52 -12.90
N GLU A 420 6.55 2.39 -12.37
CA GLU A 420 5.18 1.91 -12.62
C GLU A 420 4.16 2.96 -12.18
N ARG A 421 4.33 3.49 -10.97
CA ARG A 421 3.43 4.49 -10.38
C ARG A 421 3.48 5.81 -11.12
N GLU A 422 4.67 6.28 -11.50
CA GLU A 422 4.82 7.50 -12.28
C GLU A 422 4.13 7.38 -13.65
N SER A 423 4.22 6.20 -14.28
CA SER A 423 3.53 5.94 -15.55
C SER A 423 2.01 6.04 -15.41
N MET A 424 1.44 5.50 -14.32
CA MET A 424 0.01 5.66 -14.00
C MET A 424 -0.35 7.11 -13.73
N PHE A 425 0.46 7.81 -12.93
CA PHE A 425 0.26 9.22 -12.60
C PHE A 425 0.23 10.08 -13.85
N ARG A 426 1.23 9.96 -14.73
CA ARG A 426 1.29 10.72 -15.99
C ARG A 426 0.13 10.42 -16.93
N GLU A 427 -0.27 9.15 -17.07
CA GLU A 427 -1.43 8.78 -17.88
C GLU A 427 -2.72 9.44 -17.33
N MET A 428 -2.88 9.53 -16.01
CA MET A 428 -4.06 10.16 -15.42
C MET A 428 -4.00 11.69 -15.41
N VAL A 429 -2.84 12.30 -15.22
CA VAL A 429 -2.65 13.76 -15.42
C VAL A 429 -3.08 14.13 -16.84
N LYS A 430 -2.65 13.38 -17.86
CA LYS A 430 -3.04 13.61 -19.25
C LYS A 430 -4.55 13.44 -19.49
N ARG A 431 -5.20 12.48 -18.84
CA ARG A 431 -6.64 12.17 -19.03
C ARG A 431 -7.58 13.04 -18.22
N THR A 432 -7.07 13.77 -17.23
CA THR A 432 -7.84 14.65 -16.37
C THR A 432 -7.35 16.10 -16.56
N PRO A 433 -7.73 16.75 -17.68
CA PRO A 433 -7.33 18.13 -17.98
C PRO A 433 -8.02 19.17 -17.09
N GLU A 434 -9.15 18.81 -16.48
CA GLU A 434 -9.86 19.58 -15.47
C GLU A 434 -10.25 18.64 -14.32
N GLY A 435 -10.30 19.17 -13.09
CA GLY A 435 -10.57 18.42 -11.88
C GLY A 435 -9.33 18.09 -11.05
N LEU A 436 -9.41 17.06 -10.23
CA LEU A 436 -8.39 16.64 -9.28
C LEU A 436 -7.68 15.37 -9.76
N VAL A 437 -6.34 15.39 -9.74
CA VAL A 437 -5.51 14.19 -9.74
C VAL A 437 -4.70 14.18 -8.45
N THR A 438 -4.82 13.11 -7.66
CA THR A 438 -4.00 12.91 -6.46
C THR A 438 -3.21 11.62 -6.62
N CYS A 439 -1.89 11.66 -6.46
CA CYS A 439 -1.06 10.47 -6.42
C CYS A 439 -0.06 10.54 -5.26
N VAL A 440 0.06 9.45 -4.49
CA VAL A 440 1.06 9.32 -3.42
C VAL A 440 2.15 8.34 -3.85
N PHE A 441 3.40 8.79 -3.78
CA PHE A 441 4.61 8.01 -4.00
C PHE A 441 5.25 7.70 -2.65
N ASP A 442 5.50 6.43 -2.38
CA ASP A 442 6.08 5.89 -1.14
C ASP A 442 7.59 5.64 -1.24
N GLY A 443 8.18 5.76 -2.43
CA GLY A 443 9.61 5.48 -2.62
C GLY A 443 10.53 6.29 -1.70
N THR A 444 10.21 7.55 -1.42
CA THR A 444 10.96 8.40 -0.47
C THR A 444 10.96 7.83 0.93
N ASP A 445 9.80 7.40 1.43
CA ASP A 445 9.64 6.76 2.73
C ASP A 445 10.39 5.41 2.78
N ARG A 446 10.14 4.52 1.82
CA ARG A 446 10.76 3.18 1.76
C ARG A 446 12.29 3.25 1.69
N ILE A 447 12.84 4.12 0.85
CA ILE A 447 14.28 4.26 0.69
C ILE A 447 14.90 4.89 1.95
N GLN A 448 14.29 5.91 2.54
CA GLN A 448 14.83 6.51 3.77
C GLN A 448 14.82 5.52 4.94
N HIS A 449 13.74 4.73 5.11
CA HIS A 449 13.73 3.63 6.07
C HIS A 449 14.95 2.73 5.88
N MET A 450 15.22 2.32 4.64
CA MET A 450 16.26 1.33 4.36
C MET A 450 17.67 1.87 4.17
N PHE A 451 17.89 3.19 4.11
CA PHE A 451 19.21 3.76 3.80
C PHE A 451 19.68 4.85 4.77
N MET A 452 18.89 5.24 5.78
CA MET A 452 19.30 6.27 6.75
C MET A 452 20.60 5.95 7.48
N ARG A 453 20.90 4.66 7.73
CA ARG A 453 22.18 4.20 8.33
C ARG A 453 23.43 4.69 7.60
N TYR A 454 23.33 5.07 6.32
CA TYR A 454 24.46 5.58 5.54
C TYR A 454 24.68 7.09 5.70
N LEU A 455 23.76 7.80 6.35
CA LEU A 455 23.89 9.22 6.71
C LEU A 455 24.30 9.41 8.19
N ASP A 456 24.40 8.32 8.94
CA ASP A 456 24.52 8.31 10.39
C ASP A 456 25.62 7.34 10.83
N ASP A 457 26.84 7.87 10.97
CA ASP A 457 28.04 7.10 11.33
C ASP A 457 27.91 6.38 12.68
N ASP A 458 27.04 6.87 13.57
CA ASP A 458 26.79 6.28 14.89
C ASP A 458 25.72 5.16 14.86
N HIS A 459 25.08 4.91 13.72
CA HIS A 459 24.01 3.92 13.62
C HIS A 459 24.54 2.48 13.82
N PRO A 460 23.95 1.64 14.70
CA PRO A 460 24.47 0.29 14.95
C PRO A 460 24.53 -0.59 13.70
N ALA A 461 23.51 -0.55 12.84
CA ALA A 461 23.52 -1.23 11.54
C ALA A 461 24.63 -0.76 10.56
N ALA A 462 25.18 0.46 10.71
CA ALA A 462 26.26 0.95 9.85
C ALA A 462 27.57 0.15 10.06
N ARG A 463 27.80 -0.40 11.26
CA ARG A 463 28.98 -1.22 11.58
C ARG A 463 29.11 -2.46 10.69
N ASN A 464 27.98 -2.98 10.23
CA ASN A 464 27.90 -4.18 9.39
C ASN A 464 27.46 -3.85 7.95
N ALA A 465 27.33 -2.57 7.60
CA ALA A 465 26.83 -2.17 6.30
C ALA A 465 27.90 -2.43 5.22
N PRO A 466 27.53 -3.06 4.09
CA PRO A 466 28.46 -3.26 3.00
C PRO A 466 28.82 -1.91 2.36
N ALA A 467 30.14 -1.69 2.17
CA ALA A 467 30.70 -0.55 1.44
C ALA A 467 30.04 0.81 1.78
N PRO A 468 30.22 1.35 3.01
CA PRO A 468 29.46 2.49 3.53
C PRO A 468 29.48 3.74 2.62
N GLY A 469 30.59 3.98 1.89
CA GLY A 469 30.68 5.10 0.96
C GLY A 469 29.87 4.96 -0.33
N ARG A 470 29.45 3.75 -0.72
CA ARG A 470 28.73 3.50 -1.99
C ARG A 470 27.28 4.02 -1.94
N PHE A 471 26.64 3.94 -0.79
CA PHE A 471 25.20 4.23 -0.65
C PHE A 471 24.90 5.56 0.06
N ALA A 472 25.94 6.34 0.41
CA ALA A 472 25.80 7.61 1.12
C ALA A 472 24.97 8.67 0.35
N SER A 473 24.94 8.61 -0.99
CA SER A 473 24.14 9.54 -1.81
C SER A 473 22.70 9.08 -2.04
N VAL A 474 22.31 7.86 -1.69
CA VAL A 474 21.03 7.26 -2.11
C VAL A 474 19.82 8.11 -1.70
N ILE A 475 19.80 8.65 -0.49
CA ILE A 475 18.72 9.52 -0.03
C ILE A 475 18.73 10.84 -0.83
N GLU A 476 19.90 11.44 -1.06
CA GLU A 476 20.00 12.65 -1.88
C GLU A 476 19.53 12.40 -3.33
N ASP A 477 19.97 11.31 -3.94
CA ASP A 477 19.61 10.91 -5.30
C ASP A 477 18.09 10.67 -5.42
N THR A 478 17.46 10.17 -4.36
CA THR A 478 16.02 9.98 -4.29
C THR A 478 15.28 11.32 -4.33
N TYR A 479 15.74 12.33 -3.58
CA TYR A 479 15.15 13.67 -3.59
C TYR A 479 15.33 14.35 -4.95
N ILE A 480 16.51 14.19 -5.56
CA ILE A 480 16.78 14.69 -6.91
C ILE A 480 15.86 14.04 -7.93
N GLU A 481 15.57 12.74 -7.83
CA GLU A 481 14.64 12.09 -8.75
C GLU A 481 13.20 12.55 -8.53
N MET A 482 12.76 12.78 -7.29
CA MET A 482 11.44 13.38 -7.04
C MET A 482 11.34 14.78 -7.65
N ASP A 483 12.41 15.58 -7.57
CA ASP A 483 12.46 16.89 -8.24
C ASP A 483 12.38 16.77 -9.77
N ARG A 484 13.10 15.81 -10.38
CA ARG A 484 13.01 15.55 -11.82
C ARG A 484 11.61 15.09 -12.24
N MET A 485 10.94 14.26 -11.43
CA MET A 485 9.55 13.87 -11.66
C MET A 485 8.62 15.09 -11.68
N LEU A 486 8.83 16.07 -10.79
CA LEU A 486 8.09 17.34 -10.81
C LEU A 486 8.38 18.14 -12.09
N GLY A 487 9.63 18.13 -12.57
CA GLY A 487 9.97 18.68 -13.88
C GLY A 487 9.13 18.07 -15.01
N ARG A 488 9.01 16.73 -15.06
CA ARG A 488 8.17 16.01 -16.03
C ARG A 488 6.67 16.26 -15.85
N LEU A 489 6.22 16.61 -14.64
CA LEU A 489 4.85 17.07 -14.38
C LEU A 489 4.62 18.47 -14.96
N PHE A 490 5.57 19.39 -14.81
CA PHE A 490 5.45 20.77 -15.29
C PHE A 490 5.43 20.87 -16.82
N GLU A 491 5.85 19.83 -17.53
CA GLU A 491 5.63 19.68 -18.99
C GLU A 491 4.15 19.45 -19.36
N GLN A 492 3.32 18.96 -18.42
CA GLN A 492 1.91 18.61 -18.64
C GLN A 492 0.92 19.54 -17.92
N VAL A 493 1.42 20.37 -17.01
CA VAL A 493 0.64 21.31 -16.22
C VAL A 493 1.33 22.67 -16.27
N ASP A 494 0.65 23.64 -16.86
CA ASP A 494 1.14 25.00 -16.94
C ASP A 494 1.05 25.67 -15.56
N LEU A 495 2.21 25.96 -14.95
CA LEU A 495 2.29 26.64 -13.66
C LEU A 495 2.00 28.14 -13.73
N ASP A 496 2.00 28.74 -14.93
CA ASP A 496 1.69 30.15 -15.14
C ASP A 496 0.17 30.40 -15.23
N ASP A 497 -0.63 29.37 -15.51
CA ASP A 497 -2.09 29.46 -15.44
C ASP A 497 -2.57 29.43 -13.97
N PRO A 498 -3.15 30.53 -13.44
CA PRO A 498 -3.65 30.57 -12.07
C PRO A 498 -4.82 29.60 -11.83
N LYS A 499 -5.42 29.02 -12.89
CA LYS A 499 -6.44 27.97 -12.76
C LYS A 499 -5.85 26.58 -12.51
N ASN A 500 -4.53 26.42 -12.56
CA ASN A 500 -3.85 25.19 -12.18
C ASN A 500 -3.28 25.30 -10.77
N LEU A 501 -3.58 24.31 -9.94
CA LEU A 501 -2.91 24.05 -8.66
C LEU A 501 -1.99 22.85 -8.83
N VAL A 502 -0.73 23.00 -8.45
CA VAL A 502 0.16 21.89 -8.13
C VAL A 502 0.50 21.99 -6.65
N LEU A 503 0.21 20.91 -5.93
CA LEU A 503 0.45 20.77 -4.50
C LEU A 503 1.39 19.57 -4.30
N VAL A 504 2.58 19.81 -3.75
CA VAL A 504 3.51 18.76 -3.33
C VAL A 504 3.50 18.72 -1.81
N LEU A 505 3.27 17.57 -1.22
CA LEU A 505 3.29 17.46 0.24
C LEU A 505 3.82 16.12 0.72
N SER A 506 4.31 16.10 1.95
CA SER A 506 4.53 14.87 2.72
C SER A 506 3.70 14.89 3.98
N ASP A 507 3.36 13.70 4.42
CA ASP A 507 2.55 13.44 5.59
C ASP A 507 3.32 13.53 6.90
N HIS A 508 4.62 13.24 6.87
CA HIS A 508 5.59 13.45 7.94
C HIS A 508 7.01 13.62 7.36
N GLY A 509 7.95 14.01 8.22
CA GLY A 509 9.39 14.00 7.97
C GLY A 509 10.04 12.68 8.36
N PHE A 510 11.35 12.69 8.61
CA PHE A 510 12.12 11.48 8.94
C PHE A 510 13.21 11.72 9.97
N ALA A 511 13.54 10.68 10.73
CA ALA A 511 14.62 10.67 11.70
C ALA A 511 15.39 9.34 11.65
N THR A 512 16.58 9.31 12.23
CA THR A 512 17.32 8.06 12.44
C THR A 512 16.71 7.23 13.58
N PHE A 513 16.74 5.90 13.42
CA PHE A 513 16.25 4.91 14.39
C PHE A 513 17.40 3.98 14.81
N ARG A 514 18.19 4.44 15.78
CA ARG A 514 19.36 3.71 16.28
C ARG A 514 19.01 2.65 17.32
N ARG A 515 18.03 2.93 18.19
CA ARG A 515 17.75 2.12 19.39
C ARG A 515 16.26 1.93 19.64
N GLY A 516 15.87 0.69 19.93
CA GLY A 516 14.52 0.30 20.29
C GLY A 516 14.22 0.54 21.77
N VAL A 517 12.97 0.88 22.09
CA VAL A 517 12.43 0.97 23.45
C VAL A 517 11.33 -0.08 23.63
N ASN A 518 11.53 -1.06 24.51
CA ASN A 518 10.49 -2.04 24.85
C ASN A 518 9.60 -1.51 25.98
N LEU A 519 8.47 -0.90 25.61
CA LEU A 519 7.50 -0.36 26.57
C LEU A 519 6.90 -1.43 27.49
N ASN A 520 6.69 -2.67 27.02
CA ASN A 520 6.13 -3.73 27.87
C ASN A 520 7.13 -4.23 28.90
N ALA A 521 8.43 -4.27 28.56
CA ALA A 521 9.48 -4.55 29.53
C ALA A 521 9.51 -3.46 30.63
N TRP A 522 9.37 -2.19 30.24
CA TRP A 522 9.26 -1.07 31.20
C TRP A 522 8.01 -1.21 32.09
N LEU A 523 6.84 -1.46 31.50
CA LEU A 523 5.57 -1.60 32.22
C LEU A 523 5.62 -2.77 33.21
N ALA A 524 6.22 -3.90 32.83
CA ALA A 524 6.40 -5.04 33.71
C ALA A 524 7.37 -4.74 34.87
N ALA A 525 8.50 -4.10 34.58
CA ALA A 525 9.49 -3.71 35.60
C ALA A 525 8.91 -2.71 36.63
N ASN A 526 7.91 -1.91 36.24
CA ASN A 526 7.25 -0.95 37.11
C ASN A 526 5.89 -1.44 37.65
N GLY A 527 5.53 -2.71 37.43
CA GLY A 527 4.34 -3.33 38.02
C GLY A 527 3.00 -2.99 37.36
N TYR A 528 3.00 -2.39 36.17
CA TYR A 528 1.76 -2.10 35.41
C TYR A 528 1.31 -3.29 34.54
N LEU A 529 2.24 -4.15 34.13
CA LEU A 529 1.98 -5.35 33.33
C LEU A 529 2.46 -6.59 34.06
N VAL A 530 1.67 -7.67 34.05
CA VAL A 530 1.99 -8.92 34.73
C VAL A 530 1.92 -10.09 33.75
N VAL A 531 2.94 -10.94 33.76
CA VAL A 531 2.95 -12.23 33.04
C VAL A 531 2.48 -13.32 33.99
N ARG A 532 1.71 -14.29 33.49
CA ARG A 532 1.22 -15.41 34.31
C ARG A 532 2.37 -16.20 34.94
N GLU A 533 2.11 -16.77 36.10
CA GLU A 533 3.06 -17.68 36.75
C GLU A 533 3.37 -18.88 35.84
N GLY A 534 4.65 -19.13 35.56
CA GLY A 534 5.10 -20.15 34.60
C GLY A 534 4.85 -19.81 33.12
N GLY A 535 4.35 -18.61 32.82
CA GLY A 535 4.14 -18.12 31.44
C GLY A 535 5.45 -17.72 30.75
N ASP A 536 5.41 -17.68 29.42
CA ASP A 536 6.54 -17.29 28.60
C ASP A 536 6.43 -15.82 28.16
N PRO A 537 7.23 -14.89 28.74
CA PRO A 537 7.18 -13.47 28.41
C PRO A 537 7.72 -13.14 27.01
N SER A 538 8.31 -14.12 26.31
CA SER A 538 8.86 -13.94 24.96
C SER A 538 7.80 -14.09 23.85
N LYS A 539 6.62 -14.61 24.18
CA LYS A 539 5.53 -14.78 23.22
C LYS A 539 5.06 -13.43 22.67
N ALA A 540 4.91 -13.38 21.35
CA ALA A 540 4.34 -12.25 20.65
C ALA A 540 2.85 -12.06 21.00
N TRP A 541 2.33 -10.91 20.62
CA TRP A 541 0.93 -10.50 20.70
C TRP A 541 0.34 -10.62 22.10
N LEU A 542 1.14 -10.23 23.10
CA LEU A 542 0.77 -10.22 24.53
C LEU A 542 0.44 -11.63 25.05
N GLY A 543 1.09 -12.65 24.47
CA GLY A 543 0.99 -14.03 24.92
C GLY A 543 1.36 -14.17 26.41
N ASP A 544 0.61 -15.01 27.12
CA ASP A 544 0.79 -15.30 28.55
C ASP A 544 0.68 -14.11 29.53
N VAL A 545 0.19 -12.94 29.10
CA VAL A 545 -0.15 -11.84 30.01
C VAL A 545 -1.30 -12.22 30.96
N ASP A 546 -1.14 -11.91 32.25
CA ASP A 546 -2.17 -12.02 33.29
C ASP A 546 -3.04 -10.76 33.31
N TRP A 547 -4.13 -10.80 32.55
CA TRP A 547 -5.07 -9.67 32.41
C TRP A 547 -5.80 -9.33 33.71
N SER A 548 -5.91 -10.26 34.66
CA SER A 548 -6.55 -10.01 35.95
C SER A 548 -5.75 -9.06 36.86
N LYS A 549 -4.47 -8.82 36.52
CA LYS A 549 -3.54 -7.97 37.29
C LYS A 549 -2.89 -6.87 36.45
N THR A 550 -3.03 -6.91 35.13
CA THR A 550 -2.41 -5.96 34.21
C THR A 550 -3.27 -4.70 34.08
N ARG A 551 -2.68 -3.53 34.41
CA ARG A 551 -3.34 -2.21 34.34
C ARG A 551 -3.05 -1.49 33.02
N ALA A 552 -1.91 -1.74 32.38
CA ALA A 552 -1.54 -1.12 31.12
C ALA A 552 -0.64 -2.02 30.26
N TYR A 553 -0.69 -1.82 28.94
CA TYR A 553 0.01 -2.63 27.95
C TYR A 553 0.22 -1.87 26.64
N ALA A 554 1.21 -2.29 25.86
CA ALA A 554 1.53 -1.71 24.55
C ALA A 554 1.68 -2.80 23.47
N PHE A 555 1.33 -2.45 22.25
CA PHE A 555 1.67 -3.15 21.01
C PHE A 555 1.44 -2.18 19.84
N GLY A 556 1.94 -2.52 18.65
CA GLY A 556 1.98 -1.60 17.53
C GLY A 556 3.02 -0.51 17.74
N LEU A 557 2.86 0.60 17.03
CA LEU A 557 3.78 1.73 17.03
C LEU A 557 3.20 2.96 17.77
N GLY A 558 1.89 2.98 18.04
CA GLY A 558 1.16 4.17 18.47
C GLY A 558 1.29 4.54 19.94
N GLY A 559 1.46 3.58 20.86
CA GLY A 559 1.64 3.89 22.29
C GLY A 559 1.11 2.85 23.28
N ILE A 560 0.79 3.32 24.48
CA ILE A 560 0.34 2.53 25.63
C ILE A 560 -1.17 2.68 25.78
N TYR A 561 -1.81 1.59 26.19
CA TYR A 561 -3.21 1.55 26.51
C TYR A 561 -3.42 1.05 27.93
N VAL A 562 -4.40 1.64 28.59
CA VAL A 562 -4.91 1.27 29.90
C VAL A 562 -5.91 0.13 29.73
N ASN A 563 -5.87 -0.87 30.61
CA ASN A 563 -6.79 -2.00 30.61
C ASN A 563 -8.13 -1.60 31.29
N ILE A 564 -8.92 -0.78 30.61
CA ILE A 564 -10.15 -0.15 31.09
C ILE A 564 -11.32 -1.15 31.07
N ARG A 565 -12.07 -1.20 32.17
CA ARG A 565 -13.27 -2.02 32.30
C ARG A 565 -14.32 -1.65 31.25
N GLY A 566 -14.78 -2.64 30.49
CA GLY A 566 -15.85 -2.48 29.48
C GLY A 566 -15.34 -2.04 28.11
N ARG A 567 -14.12 -1.52 28.01
CA ARG A 567 -13.44 -1.31 26.73
C ARG A 567 -12.55 -2.51 26.38
N GLU A 568 -11.79 -3.01 27.35
CA GLU A 568 -10.99 -4.23 27.21
C GLU A 568 -11.75 -5.47 27.71
N PRO A 569 -11.54 -6.66 27.09
CA PRO A 569 -12.28 -7.88 27.45
C PRO A 569 -12.14 -8.30 28.93
N GLN A 570 -10.98 -8.05 29.52
CA GLN A 570 -10.67 -8.33 30.93
C GLN A 570 -10.15 -7.06 31.63
N GLY A 571 -10.75 -5.91 31.29
CA GLY A 571 -10.40 -4.61 31.88
C GLY A 571 -10.59 -4.55 33.40
N ILE A 572 -9.58 -4.03 34.10
CA ILE A 572 -9.56 -3.93 35.57
C ILE A 572 -9.52 -2.50 36.11
N VAL A 573 -9.21 -1.51 35.27
CA VAL A 573 -9.17 -0.08 35.65
C VAL A 573 -10.53 0.56 35.37
N GLU A 574 -11.11 1.32 36.29
CA GLU A 574 -12.41 1.96 36.04
C GLU A 574 -12.28 3.09 34.99
N PRO A 575 -13.26 3.24 34.09
CA PRO A 575 -13.26 4.33 33.11
C PRO A 575 -13.40 5.71 33.79
N GLY A 576 -13.03 6.77 33.07
CA GLY A 576 -13.11 8.14 33.56
C GLY A 576 -11.89 8.54 34.38
N GLU A 577 -12.08 9.08 35.58
CA GLU A 577 -10.99 9.69 36.37
C GLU A 577 -9.85 8.72 36.71
N GLU A 578 -10.16 7.45 37.00
CA GLU A 578 -9.11 6.46 37.31
C GLU A 578 -8.25 6.14 36.09
N ALA A 579 -8.86 5.87 34.94
CA ALA A 579 -8.16 5.64 33.69
C ALA A 579 -7.35 6.86 33.23
N HIS A 580 -7.94 8.07 33.30
CA HIS A 580 -7.25 9.31 32.96
C HIS A 580 -6.07 9.57 33.90
N GLY A 581 -6.26 9.36 35.21
CA GLY A 581 -5.21 9.49 36.20
C GLY A 581 -4.04 8.53 35.98
N LEU A 582 -4.33 7.27 35.62
CA LEU A 582 -3.29 6.30 35.26
C LEU A 582 -2.57 6.67 33.96
N ALA A 583 -3.30 7.15 32.93
CA ALA A 583 -2.67 7.62 31.70
C ALA A 583 -1.73 8.82 31.96
N ASP A 584 -2.14 9.75 32.83
CA ASP A 584 -1.31 10.88 33.26
C ASP A 584 -0.08 10.44 34.06
N GLU A 585 -0.25 9.47 34.97
CA GLU A 585 0.84 8.85 35.74
C GLU A 585 1.89 8.22 34.81
N LEU A 586 1.45 7.41 33.84
CA LEU A 586 2.31 6.76 32.86
C LEU A 586 3.05 7.79 31.98
N ALA A 587 2.33 8.81 31.50
CA ALA A 587 2.91 9.87 30.69
C ALA A 587 3.99 10.65 31.47
N ALA A 588 3.74 10.97 32.74
CA ALA A 588 4.70 11.67 33.59
C ALA A 588 5.92 10.80 33.92
N ALA A 589 5.74 9.50 34.14
CA ALA A 589 6.82 8.58 34.45
C ALA A 589 7.74 8.29 33.26
N LEU A 590 7.22 8.35 32.03
CA LEU A 590 7.98 8.12 30.80
C LEU A 590 8.61 9.40 30.23
N ALA A 591 8.03 10.57 30.52
CA ALA A 591 8.55 11.85 30.03
C ALA A 591 10.00 12.08 30.52
N GLY A 592 10.93 12.24 29.58
CA GLY A 592 12.34 12.42 29.88
C GLY A 592 13.10 11.12 30.19
N LEU A 593 12.51 9.94 29.95
CA LEU A 593 13.18 8.65 30.17
C LEU A 593 14.50 8.59 29.40
N ARG A 594 15.59 8.28 30.11
CA ARG A 594 16.96 8.23 29.57
C ARG A 594 17.41 6.82 29.24
N ASP A 595 18.16 6.71 28.16
CA ASP A 595 18.95 5.55 27.82
C ASP A 595 20.40 5.82 28.25
N GLU A 596 20.73 5.42 29.49
CA GLU A 596 22.03 5.69 30.09
C GLU A 596 23.19 5.05 29.32
N ALA A 597 22.95 3.92 28.65
CA ALA A 597 23.97 3.24 27.85
C ALA A 597 24.35 4.03 26.59
N ALA A 598 23.38 4.75 26.01
CA ALA A 598 23.59 5.59 24.83
C ALA A 598 23.78 7.09 25.17
N GLY A 599 23.65 7.48 26.45
CA GLY A 599 23.86 8.85 26.92
C GLY A 599 22.80 9.86 26.45
N GLY A 600 21.57 9.44 26.18
CA GLY A 600 20.52 10.28 25.60
C GLY A 600 19.15 10.16 26.26
N VAL A 601 18.25 11.08 25.92
CA VAL A 601 16.82 11.00 26.29
C VAL A 601 16.11 10.18 25.23
N ALA A 602 15.54 9.04 25.59
CA ALA A 602 14.83 8.15 24.68
C ALA A 602 13.38 8.58 24.44
N ILE A 603 12.70 9.03 25.49
CA ILE A 603 11.32 9.54 25.42
C ILE A 603 11.35 11.01 25.82
N ARG A 604 11.06 11.89 24.85
CA ARG A 604 11.06 13.34 25.07
C ARG A 604 9.85 13.76 25.89
N GLN A 605 8.67 13.29 25.48
CA GLN A 605 7.40 13.59 26.11
C GLN A 605 6.36 12.52 25.75
N CYS A 606 5.22 12.57 26.41
CA CYS A 606 4.07 11.73 26.13
C CYS A 606 2.82 12.59 25.98
N HIS A 607 1.93 12.22 25.06
CA HIS A 607 0.67 12.91 24.81
C HIS A 607 -0.49 12.03 25.26
N VAL A 608 -1.26 12.50 26.23
CA VAL A 608 -2.41 11.76 26.77
C VAL A 608 -3.66 11.99 25.92
N ALA A 609 -4.27 10.91 25.45
CA ALA A 609 -5.37 10.95 24.47
C ALA A 609 -6.55 11.81 24.94
N HIS A 610 -6.94 11.70 26.22
CA HIS A 610 -8.08 12.43 26.79
C HIS A 610 -7.91 13.96 26.81
N ARG A 611 -6.70 14.49 26.53
CA ARG A 611 -6.45 15.94 26.41
C ARG A 611 -6.32 16.43 24.97
N ILE A 612 -6.01 15.53 24.04
CA ILE A 612 -5.73 15.89 22.63
C ILE A 612 -6.82 15.43 21.66
N TYR A 613 -7.74 14.58 22.10
CA TYR A 613 -8.82 14.05 21.29
C TYR A 613 -10.20 14.33 21.87
N ASP A 614 -11.12 14.73 20.99
CA ASP A 614 -12.52 15.04 21.31
C ASP A 614 -13.53 14.41 20.31
N GLY A 615 -13.09 13.39 19.56
CA GLY A 615 -13.87 12.77 18.49
C GLY A 615 -14.62 11.49 18.91
N PRO A 616 -15.60 11.02 18.12
CA PRO A 616 -16.45 9.86 18.43
C PRO A 616 -15.71 8.52 18.49
N TYR A 617 -14.44 8.48 18.05
CA TYR A 617 -13.57 7.30 18.10
C TYR A 617 -12.34 7.55 18.98
N ALA A 618 -12.38 8.53 19.90
CA ALA A 618 -11.28 8.80 20.82
C ALA A 618 -10.94 7.59 21.70
N ASP A 619 -11.93 6.78 22.08
CA ASP A 619 -11.75 5.59 22.91
C ASP A 619 -10.93 4.48 22.23
N GLU A 620 -10.81 4.51 20.91
CA GLU A 620 -9.99 3.54 20.14
C GLU A 620 -8.50 3.90 20.11
N ALA A 621 -8.13 5.10 20.59
CA ALA A 621 -6.76 5.56 20.63
C ALA A 621 -5.92 4.86 21.72
N PRO A 622 -4.59 4.79 21.57
CA PRO A 622 -3.70 4.63 22.73
C PRO A 622 -4.00 5.73 23.76
N ASP A 623 -4.16 5.38 25.03
CA ASP A 623 -4.41 6.35 26.10
C ASP A 623 -3.19 7.26 26.33
N VAL A 624 -1.99 6.75 26.04
CA VAL A 624 -0.73 7.50 26.05
C VAL A 624 0.01 7.27 24.73
N ILE A 625 0.12 8.33 23.94
CA ILE A 625 0.97 8.37 22.74
C ILE A 625 2.38 8.73 23.17
N VAL A 626 3.36 7.89 22.81
CA VAL A 626 4.75 8.07 23.25
C VAL A 626 5.55 8.88 22.23
N GLY A 627 6.03 10.05 22.63
CA GLY A 627 6.90 10.92 21.83
C GLY A 627 8.36 10.57 22.04
N TYR A 628 8.88 9.66 21.22
CA TYR A 628 10.30 9.31 21.23
C TYR A 628 11.18 10.46 20.73
N ALA A 629 12.40 10.56 21.25
CA ALA A 629 13.40 11.47 20.70
C ALA A 629 14.06 10.88 19.44
N THR A 630 14.66 11.75 18.62
CA THR A 630 15.47 11.32 17.47
C THR A 630 16.52 10.28 17.88
N GLY A 631 16.58 9.15 17.18
CA GLY A 631 17.45 8.02 17.50
C GLY A 631 16.74 6.88 18.23
N TRP A 632 15.57 7.12 18.83
CA TRP A 632 14.78 6.09 19.51
C TRP A 632 13.41 5.91 18.85
N ARG A 633 12.89 4.69 18.96
CA ARG A 633 11.54 4.30 18.56
C ARG A 633 11.15 3.08 19.40
N VAL A 634 9.89 2.65 19.38
CA VAL A 634 9.50 1.33 19.92
C VAL A 634 10.40 0.21 19.37
N SER A 635 10.80 -0.76 20.20
CA SER A 635 11.61 -1.89 19.74
C SER A 635 10.80 -2.87 18.87
N TRP A 636 11.48 -3.69 18.08
CA TRP A 636 10.83 -4.74 17.27
C TRP A 636 10.01 -5.73 18.10
N ALA A 637 10.51 -6.09 19.29
CA ALA A 637 9.82 -6.93 20.25
C ALA A 637 8.63 -6.20 20.88
N GLY A 638 8.83 -4.94 21.29
CA GLY A 638 7.78 -4.10 21.88
C GLY A 638 6.61 -3.85 20.93
N ALA A 639 6.88 -3.64 19.64
CA ALA A 639 5.83 -3.48 18.63
C ALA A 639 4.95 -4.72 18.47
N ARG A 640 5.49 -5.92 18.75
CA ARG A 640 4.73 -7.18 18.80
C ARG A 640 4.12 -7.46 20.17
N GLY A 641 4.22 -6.54 21.14
CA GLY A 641 3.71 -6.75 22.48
C GLY A 641 4.51 -7.75 23.32
N VAL A 642 5.74 -8.12 22.92
CA VAL A 642 6.61 -9.01 23.69
C VAL A 642 7.07 -8.33 24.98
N VAL A 643 7.00 -9.03 26.11
CA VAL A 643 7.34 -8.49 27.44
C VAL A 643 8.82 -8.72 27.77
N ALA A 644 9.40 -9.83 27.32
CA ALA A 644 10.78 -10.19 27.59
C ALA A 644 11.79 -9.26 26.90
N GLY A 645 13.02 -9.29 27.42
CA GLY A 645 14.18 -8.61 26.84
C GLY A 645 14.56 -7.32 27.54
N GLU A 646 15.54 -6.62 26.95
CA GLU A 646 16.04 -5.34 27.46
C GLU A 646 15.06 -4.21 27.18
N LEU A 647 15.04 -3.21 28.07
CA LEU A 647 14.29 -1.98 27.86
C LEU A 647 14.79 -1.23 26.62
N PHE A 648 16.11 -1.12 26.46
CA PHE A 648 16.74 -0.48 25.31
C PHE A 648 17.61 -1.49 24.58
N ASN A 649 17.51 -1.53 23.26
CA ASN A 649 18.30 -2.44 22.44
C ASN A 649 18.78 -1.76 21.16
N ASP A 650 19.94 -2.14 20.64
CA ASP A 650 20.43 -1.64 19.35
C ASP A 650 19.51 -2.08 18.20
N ASN A 651 19.37 -1.22 17.21
CA ASN A 651 18.77 -1.55 15.93
C ASN A 651 19.87 -1.88 14.91
N ASP A 652 20.06 -3.18 14.68
CA ASP A 652 21.03 -3.75 13.74
C ASP A 652 20.43 -4.09 12.37
N LYS A 653 19.13 -3.83 12.19
CA LYS A 653 18.41 -4.06 10.93
C LYS A 653 18.69 -2.95 9.91
N ALA A 654 18.47 -3.26 8.65
CA ALA A 654 18.62 -2.30 7.55
C ALA A 654 17.62 -1.14 7.63
N TRP A 655 16.40 -1.42 8.13
CA TRP A 655 15.44 -0.40 8.54
C TRP A 655 16.02 0.48 9.65
N SER A 656 16.49 1.65 9.28
CA SER A 656 17.37 2.54 10.04
C SER A 656 16.88 3.99 10.10
N GLY A 657 15.96 4.38 9.22
CA GLY A 657 15.18 5.61 9.36
C GLY A 657 13.80 5.29 9.91
N ASP A 658 13.17 6.21 10.62
CA ASP A 658 11.78 6.08 11.04
C ASP A 658 11.14 7.46 11.29
N HIS A 659 9.83 7.46 11.46
CA HIS A 659 9.00 8.64 11.69
C HIS A 659 8.02 8.42 12.87
N CYS A 660 7.93 7.20 13.41
CA CYS A 660 7.10 6.84 14.57
C CYS A 660 7.73 7.34 15.88
N ILE A 661 8.00 8.64 15.95
CA ILE A 661 8.60 9.36 17.07
C ILE A 661 7.72 10.56 17.44
N ASP A 662 8.20 11.47 18.29
CA ASP A 662 7.49 12.70 18.61
C ASP A 662 7.12 13.48 17.32
N PRO A 663 5.82 13.74 17.05
CA PRO A 663 5.38 14.44 15.85
C PRO A 663 6.00 15.81 15.61
N GLU A 664 6.44 16.50 16.68
CA GLU A 664 7.12 17.78 16.56
C GLU A 664 8.51 17.68 15.92
N LEU A 665 9.13 16.49 15.94
CA LEU A 665 10.47 16.25 15.38
C LEU A 665 10.45 15.84 13.90
N VAL A 666 9.29 15.42 13.39
CA VAL A 666 9.13 14.91 12.01
C VAL A 666 7.96 15.58 11.29
N PRO A 667 7.92 16.93 11.20
CA PRO A 667 6.91 17.60 10.37
C PRO A 667 7.09 17.22 8.90
N GLY A 668 6.00 17.16 8.15
CA GLY A 668 6.02 17.00 6.70
C GLY A 668 6.34 18.29 5.94
N VAL A 669 6.14 18.25 4.63
CA VAL A 669 6.41 19.31 3.66
C VAL A 669 5.12 19.77 3.03
N LEU A 670 5.01 21.06 2.72
CA LEU A 670 3.99 21.65 1.88
C LEU A 670 4.63 22.61 0.87
N ILE A 671 4.51 22.32 -0.43
CA ILE A 671 4.92 23.19 -1.53
C ILE A 671 3.74 23.40 -2.49
N ALA A 672 3.47 24.64 -2.88
CA ALA A 672 2.39 24.95 -3.82
C ALA A 672 2.76 26.10 -4.75
N ASN A 673 2.22 26.11 -5.99
CA ASN A 673 2.31 27.27 -6.87
C ASN A 673 1.32 28.40 -6.52
N HIS A 674 0.47 28.19 -5.51
CA HIS A 674 -0.43 29.20 -4.95
C HIS A 674 0.10 29.71 -3.62
N LYS A 675 -0.20 30.97 -3.31
CA LYS A 675 0.05 31.54 -1.97
C LYS A 675 -1.03 31.04 -1.02
N LEU A 676 -0.61 30.21 -0.08
CA LEU A 676 -1.42 29.65 0.98
C LEU A 676 -0.95 30.25 2.31
N GLY A 677 -1.86 30.50 3.22
CA GLY A 677 -1.59 31.09 4.53
C GLY A 677 -2.33 30.36 5.63
N SER A 678 -1.61 29.99 6.69
CA SER A 678 -2.21 29.46 7.91
C SER A 678 -2.39 30.56 8.95
N ARG A 679 -3.40 30.40 9.81
CA ARG A 679 -3.51 31.20 11.05
C ARG A 679 -2.58 30.67 12.15
N ASP A 680 -2.25 29.38 12.07
CA ASP A 680 -1.34 28.72 12.98
C ASP A 680 0.10 28.87 12.46
N PRO A 681 1.12 28.82 13.34
CA PRO A 681 2.52 28.98 12.93
C PRO A 681 2.97 27.96 11.88
N ILE A 682 2.41 26.74 11.93
CA ILE A 682 2.65 25.65 10.99
C ILE A 682 1.28 25.12 10.54
N PRO A 683 0.97 25.06 9.23
CA PRO A 683 -0.27 24.44 8.74
C PRO A 683 -0.31 22.96 9.11
N SER A 684 -1.51 22.42 9.33
CA SER A 684 -1.72 20.99 9.56
C SER A 684 -2.02 20.25 8.27
N ILE A 685 -1.65 18.97 8.21
CA ILE A 685 -2.10 18.08 7.12
C ILE A 685 -3.65 18.00 7.03
N ALA A 686 -4.37 18.25 8.12
CA ALA A 686 -5.83 18.35 8.13
C ALA A 686 -6.36 19.51 7.27
N ASP A 687 -5.56 20.56 7.06
CA ASP A 687 -5.92 21.78 6.33
C ASP A 687 -5.98 21.57 4.81
N ILE A 688 -5.40 20.47 4.30
CA ILE A 688 -5.31 20.25 2.86
C ILE A 688 -6.68 19.98 2.23
N ALA A 689 -7.49 19.10 2.84
CA ALA A 689 -8.84 18.79 2.39
C ALA A 689 -9.73 20.04 2.25
N PRO A 690 -9.91 20.89 3.28
CA PRO A 690 -10.71 22.11 3.18
C PRO A 690 -10.11 23.13 2.22
N THR A 691 -8.77 23.23 2.11
CA THR A 691 -8.11 24.12 1.14
C THR A 691 -8.44 23.74 -0.31
N VAL A 692 -8.34 22.45 -0.66
CA VAL A 692 -8.65 22.00 -2.02
C VAL A 692 -10.14 22.17 -2.32
N LEU A 693 -11.02 21.90 -1.35
CA LEU A 693 -12.47 22.14 -1.52
C LEU A 693 -12.77 23.61 -1.80
N ASP A 694 -12.22 24.53 -1.00
CA ASP A 694 -12.38 25.97 -1.14
C ASP A 694 -11.88 26.46 -2.52
N LEU A 695 -10.69 26.02 -2.95
CA LEU A 695 -10.16 26.39 -4.27
C LEU A 695 -11.05 25.94 -5.45
N PHE A 696 -11.82 24.85 -5.30
CA PHE A 696 -12.82 24.40 -6.27
C PHE A 696 -14.22 25.03 -6.08
N GLY A 697 -14.38 25.96 -5.14
CA GLY A 697 -15.66 26.62 -4.86
C GLY A 697 -16.64 25.77 -4.06
N VAL A 698 -16.17 24.72 -3.36
CA VAL A 698 -16.99 23.81 -2.57
C VAL A 698 -16.76 24.09 -1.08
N ARG A 699 -17.81 24.39 -0.32
CA ARG A 699 -17.67 24.61 1.12
C ARG A 699 -17.23 23.35 1.86
N ALA A 700 -16.18 23.50 2.66
CA ALA A 700 -15.75 22.49 3.62
C ALA A 700 -16.88 22.17 4.62
N PRO A 701 -17.21 20.89 4.86
CA PRO A 701 -18.14 20.50 5.92
C PRO A 701 -17.69 20.99 7.30
N LYS A 702 -18.65 21.42 8.14
CA LYS A 702 -18.38 21.92 9.50
C LYS A 702 -17.70 20.91 10.43
N ASN A 703 -17.73 19.63 10.09
CA ASN A 703 -17.11 18.57 10.88
C ASN A 703 -15.63 18.36 10.56
N MET A 704 -15.09 18.99 9.50
CA MET A 704 -13.65 19.04 9.25
C MET A 704 -12.97 19.86 10.35
N ASP A 705 -11.84 19.35 10.84
CA ASP A 705 -11.01 20.02 11.84
C ASP A 705 -10.06 21.01 11.20
N GLY A 706 -9.53 20.65 10.04
CA GLY A 706 -8.69 21.53 9.26
C GLY A 706 -9.43 22.76 8.75
N ARG A 707 -8.66 23.78 8.39
CA ARG A 707 -9.14 25.06 7.88
C ARG A 707 -8.54 25.33 6.51
N SER A 708 -9.30 26.02 5.66
CA SER A 708 -8.77 26.44 4.37
C SER A 708 -7.57 27.37 4.56
N LEU A 709 -6.50 27.11 3.83
CA LEU A 709 -5.30 27.94 3.76
C LEU A 709 -5.40 29.02 2.67
N VAL A 710 -6.57 29.17 2.02
CA VAL A 710 -6.80 30.27 1.07
C VAL A 710 -6.87 31.59 1.86
N PRO A 711 -6.06 32.60 1.51
CA PRO A 711 -6.12 33.90 2.18
C PRO A 711 -7.51 34.53 2.06
N SER A 712 -8.04 35.05 3.17
CA SER A 712 -9.34 35.71 3.27
C SER A 712 -9.40 37.06 2.59
#